data_AF-A0A9W8M746-F1
#
_entry.id   AF-A0A9W8M746-F1
#
_cell.length_a   1.000
_cell.length_b   1.000
_cell.length_c   1.000
_cell.angle_alpha   90.00
_cell.angle_beta   90.00
_cell.angle_gamma   90.00
#
_symmetry.space_group_name_H-M   'P 1'
#
loop_
_entity.id
_entity.type
_entity.pdbx_description
1 polymer ?
#
loop_
_entity_poly.entity_id
_entity_poly.type
_entity_poly.pdbx_seq_one_letter_code
_entity_poly.pdbx_strand_id
1 'polypeptide(L)'
;MYIIKSIKHMRSAIVVVLGMLSPAMASIWPIPFVYTNGTSNTAANNAQITARSPTSPILDAAIRRYNELIEYESFTPPTDYNKRPPATDGSLAGLSVLVIDDDDETLSLDTDESYTLDIPTDGMAKLKASSVYGAMRGMETYSQLLVFNGGSRFIKSTPIHIEDKPMLKHRGLLLDTARNYYPVGDILRTLDAMSFNKMNIFHWHIVDSQSWPVESKTFPDLQSKGAYATNMQYSYKDVQEIINYARLRGIRVIPEFDMPGHTYAVGLSKPEIMSCLNKQPSWDNFAPEPPSGQLNIAKPAARDFAIDIVSEYVRLFPDNVFHLGGDEVNRNCWKEDPDVRAYLGANPEETVESLLVDFYDKLHGAVESLNRTGMTWEETLFHSNYVPPKNTIIQSWIDEASIPKTVAKGYRSIASPASAYYLDCGHGSWLSNVAGTSWCDPFKTWMHIYNFDPMANITSAKERKLVIGAEVALWSEQSDPTVLDARLWPRTAAMAETAWSGKTDSRGHVRTTKEVAQRLHNQRFRMVGRGIMAEPLQPLWLLRRNLALGSGGNGGGHGSGSGNGSNGSNSSNSSAANASLDSMGEEQRRILRRKIEALKAIELEVEQLKEDRIEQTTRRLGINKIASMNVLSLFGRESDWQRVPNSASERFGAAPAQLTWDLLKKAVAEEDKYQSKKNWSSTKGRGNRKPPIARRLDADSIKKFGVYPMQQYPILSICDSCGRQVNAHFLKEHQETLCVVSAVKREDKRSAAVKAKEKEEGPVVAMAVKDVGKRLASEALSEEGDNGGRPSKVSKREQLRLEKEQREKEKADRREQLRVEKERRKREKDEKKERELAQTRTALDLDKQCGVLSTEPGSQPCTRSLTCKTHSMAMKRGVRGRSKLFDALLQAHLAKSRSAAAAKNAASNDAAAKSSNAAAVRNATAIALGGEAGALDESFFEEESDADRDSDAEAELVISGIRCSRGKPMAVRPTLLPRRRHHYLRVRDLFYDALKPSMGGDATDALAS
;
A
#
# COMPACT_ATOMS: atom_id res chain seq x y z
N MET A 1 -45.63 -40.92 -31.49
CA MET A 1 -45.03 -40.82 -30.13
C MET A 1 -43.49 -40.88 -30.07
N TYR A 2 -42.75 -41.26 -31.12
CA TYR A 2 -41.28 -41.44 -31.01
C TYR A 2 -40.47 -40.13 -30.82
N ILE A 3 -40.89 -39.02 -31.45
CA ILE A 3 -40.15 -37.74 -31.43
C ILE A 3 -40.06 -37.10 -30.02
N ILE A 4 -41.00 -37.41 -29.13
CA ILE A 4 -41.09 -36.78 -27.79
C ILE A 4 -40.01 -37.29 -26.81
N LYS A 5 -39.40 -38.47 -27.05
CA LYS A 5 -38.30 -38.98 -26.19
C LYS A 5 -36.98 -38.22 -26.40
N SER A 6 -36.62 -37.89 -27.65
CA SER A 6 -35.33 -37.24 -27.96
C SER A 6 -35.20 -35.84 -27.33
N ILE A 7 -36.29 -35.09 -27.22
CA ILE A 7 -36.32 -33.73 -26.65
C ILE A 7 -36.03 -33.73 -25.14
N LYS A 8 -36.20 -34.86 -24.43
CA LYS A 8 -35.87 -34.97 -23.00
C LYS A 8 -34.39 -35.22 -22.70
N HIS A 9 -33.59 -35.69 -23.65
CA HIS A 9 -32.13 -35.84 -23.45
C HIS A 9 -31.36 -34.59 -23.89
N MET A 10 -31.93 -33.77 -24.77
CA MET A 10 -31.30 -32.54 -25.29
C MET A 10 -31.52 -31.30 -24.42
N ARG A 11 -31.72 -31.47 -23.09
CA ARG A 11 -31.94 -30.37 -22.12
C ARG A 11 -30.90 -30.28 -21.00
N SER A 12 -29.87 -31.12 -21.02
CA SER A 12 -28.76 -31.09 -20.05
C SER A 12 -27.47 -30.44 -20.60
N ALA A 13 -27.50 -29.87 -21.81
CA ALA A 13 -26.31 -29.40 -22.54
C ALA A 13 -26.46 -27.99 -23.16
N ILE A 14 -27.33 -27.13 -22.61
CA ILE A 14 -27.28 -25.69 -22.89
C ILE A 14 -26.70 -25.01 -21.65
N VAL A 15 -25.36 -24.94 -21.61
CA VAL A 15 -24.67 -24.05 -20.68
C VAL A 15 -24.87 -22.63 -21.20
N VAL A 16 -25.74 -21.87 -20.55
CA VAL A 16 -25.78 -20.41 -20.74
C VAL A 16 -24.48 -19.86 -20.15
N VAL A 17 -23.46 -19.69 -21.00
CA VAL A 17 -22.19 -19.05 -20.63
C VAL A 17 -22.41 -17.54 -20.49
N LEU A 18 -23.11 -17.17 -19.41
CA LEU A 18 -22.90 -15.87 -18.78
C LEU A 18 -21.41 -15.80 -18.40
N GLY A 19 -20.70 -14.81 -18.93
CA GLY A 19 -19.24 -14.67 -18.89
C GLY A 19 -18.65 -14.51 -17.50
N MET A 20 -18.66 -15.58 -16.70
CA MET A 20 -17.89 -15.67 -15.47
C MET A 20 -16.50 -16.19 -15.80
N LEU A 21 -15.51 -15.29 -15.73
CA LEU A 21 -14.09 -15.65 -15.75
C LEU A 21 -13.82 -16.78 -14.75
N SER A 22 -13.02 -17.76 -15.15
CA SER A 22 -12.73 -18.92 -14.31
C SER A 22 -12.00 -18.50 -13.02
N PRO A 23 -12.20 -19.23 -11.90
CA PRO A 23 -11.55 -18.90 -10.62
C PRO A 23 -10.02 -18.80 -10.66
N ALA A 24 -9.35 -19.44 -11.64
CA ALA A 24 -7.93 -19.23 -11.94
C ALA A 24 -7.68 -17.84 -12.53
N MET A 25 -8.28 -17.53 -13.69
CA MET A 25 -8.08 -16.26 -14.40
C MET A 25 -8.53 -15.05 -13.58
N ALA A 26 -9.50 -15.24 -12.68
CA ALA A 26 -9.89 -14.26 -11.68
C ALA A 26 -8.74 -13.80 -10.75
N SER A 27 -7.61 -14.50 -10.72
CA SER A 27 -6.45 -14.23 -9.85
C SER A 27 -5.23 -13.63 -10.57
N ILE A 28 -5.27 -13.50 -11.90
CA ILE A 28 -4.15 -13.08 -12.77
C ILE A 28 -4.31 -11.64 -13.27
N TRP A 29 -3.19 -10.91 -13.34
CA TRP A 29 -3.06 -9.56 -13.87
C TRP A 29 -1.64 -9.26 -14.41
N PRO A 30 -1.46 -8.75 -15.64
CA PRO A 30 -2.42 -8.78 -16.75
C PRO A 30 -2.92 -10.19 -17.06
N ILE A 31 -4.18 -10.31 -17.49
CA ILE A 31 -4.74 -11.57 -18.00
C ILE A 31 -4.01 -12.02 -19.29
N PRO A 32 -3.71 -13.31 -19.48
CA PRO A 32 -3.05 -13.78 -20.70
C PRO A 32 -3.91 -13.62 -21.96
N PHE A 33 -3.25 -13.48 -23.12
CA PHE A 33 -3.97 -13.37 -24.40
C PHE A 33 -4.63 -14.69 -24.85
N VAL A 34 -3.95 -15.83 -24.68
CA VAL A 34 -4.47 -17.19 -24.97
C VAL A 34 -4.37 -18.05 -23.71
N TYR A 35 -5.48 -18.67 -23.32
CA TYR A 35 -5.50 -19.62 -22.21
C TYR A 35 -6.65 -20.62 -22.31
N THR A 36 -6.47 -21.77 -21.66
CA THR A 36 -7.51 -22.74 -21.32
C THR A 36 -7.39 -23.16 -19.86
N ASN A 37 -8.49 -23.61 -19.27
CA ASN A 37 -8.51 -24.09 -17.89
C ASN A 37 -9.53 -25.23 -17.73
N GLY A 38 -9.25 -26.16 -16.81
CA GLY A 38 -10.15 -27.23 -16.39
C GLY A 38 -11.03 -26.84 -15.21
N THR A 39 -11.51 -27.86 -14.50
CA THR A 39 -12.47 -27.75 -13.39
C THR A 39 -11.94 -28.24 -12.04
N SER A 40 -10.80 -28.96 -12.03
CA SER A 40 -10.17 -29.48 -10.81
C SER A 40 -9.50 -28.37 -9.99
N ASN A 41 -9.05 -28.69 -8.77
CA ASN A 41 -8.12 -27.85 -8.01
C ASN A 41 -6.89 -28.69 -7.63
N THR A 42 -5.72 -28.07 -7.54
CA THR A 42 -4.45 -28.76 -7.29
C THR A 42 -3.78 -28.21 -6.04
N ALA A 43 -3.33 -29.07 -5.14
CA ALA A 43 -2.53 -28.67 -4.00
C ALA A 43 -1.17 -28.15 -4.48
N ALA A 44 -0.70 -27.04 -3.93
CA ALA A 44 0.56 -26.40 -4.32
C ALA A 44 1.38 -26.08 -3.07
N ASN A 45 1.48 -27.06 -2.18
CA ASN A 45 2.24 -26.94 -0.93
C ASN A 45 3.76 -26.97 -1.20
N ASN A 46 4.20 -27.76 -2.19
CA ASN A 46 5.49 -27.57 -2.85
C ASN A 46 5.26 -26.76 -4.14
N ALA A 47 5.66 -25.49 -4.11
CA ALA A 47 5.52 -24.55 -5.23
C ALA A 47 6.88 -23.95 -5.64
N GLN A 48 7.98 -24.67 -5.34
CA GLN A 48 9.32 -24.21 -5.70
C GLN A 48 9.50 -24.15 -7.22
N ILE A 49 10.12 -23.06 -7.68
CA ILE A 49 10.54 -22.86 -9.05
C ILE A 49 11.98 -23.34 -9.20
N THR A 50 12.22 -24.16 -10.22
CA THR A 50 13.52 -24.70 -10.61
C THR A 50 13.72 -24.50 -12.11
N ALA A 51 14.95 -24.30 -12.56
CA ALA A 51 15.29 -24.29 -13.99
C ALA A 51 16.13 -25.53 -14.35
N ARG A 52 16.19 -25.83 -15.64
CA ARG A 52 17.13 -26.79 -16.22
C ARG A 52 18.45 -26.06 -16.46
N SER A 53 19.57 -26.65 -16.04
CA SER A 53 20.90 -26.03 -16.12
C SER A 53 21.57 -26.24 -17.50
N PRO A 54 22.47 -25.36 -17.96
CA PRO A 54 22.94 -24.11 -17.33
C PRO A 54 21.83 -23.04 -17.20
N THR A 55 22.13 -21.95 -16.49
CA THR A 55 21.20 -20.83 -16.28
C THR A 55 21.92 -19.48 -16.29
N SER A 56 21.33 -18.49 -16.96
CA SER A 56 21.75 -17.08 -16.88
C SER A 56 21.67 -16.53 -15.44
N PRO A 57 22.61 -15.66 -15.00
CA PRO A 57 22.54 -14.92 -13.74
C PRO A 57 21.24 -14.12 -13.52
N ILE A 58 20.66 -13.53 -14.56
CA ILE A 58 19.33 -12.89 -14.53
C ILE A 58 18.24 -13.90 -14.18
N LEU A 59 18.19 -15.03 -14.89
CA LEU A 59 17.18 -16.07 -14.68
C LEU A 59 17.28 -16.61 -13.24
N ASP A 60 18.51 -16.87 -12.79
CA ASP A 60 18.84 -17.31 -11.44
C ASP A 60 18.37 -16.34 -10.35
N ALA A 61 18.56 -15.03 -10.57
CA ALA A 61 18.09 -13.98 -9.67
C ALA A 61 16.56 -13.86 -9.64
N ALA A 62 15.90 -14.03 -10.79
CA ALA A 62 14.44 -14.06 -10.87
C ALA A 62 13.86 -15.30 -10.16
N ILE A 63 14.45 -16.48 -10.34
CA ILE A 63 14.02 -17.72 -9.67
C ILE A 63 14.16 -17.61 -8.15
N ARG A 64 15.28 -17.06 -7.64
CA ARG A 64 15.43 -16.76 -6.20
C ARG A 64 14.34 -15.81 -5.71
N ARG A 65 14.15 -14.67 -6.38
CA ARG A 65 13.13 -13.67 -6.03
C ARG A 65 11.72 -14.28 -5.99
N TYR A 66 11.32 -15.07 -7.00
CA TYR A 66 9.99 -15.67 -7.04
C TYR A 66 9.83 -16.82 -6.03
N ASN A 67 10.88 -17.59 -5.71
CA ASN A 67 10.83 -18.57 -4.63
C ASN A 67 10.62 -17.92 -3.26
N GLU A 68 11.37 -16.86 -2.94
CA GLU A 68 11.18 -16.08 -1.71
C GLU A 68 9.77 -15.47 -1.66
N LEU A 69 9.32 -14.86 -2.77
CA LEU A 69 7.97 -14.31 -2.90
C LEU A 69 6.90 -15.37 -2.62
N ILE A 70 7.02 -16.56 -3.22
CA ILE A 70 6.08 -17.68 -3.04
C ILE A 70 6.14 -18.27 -1.63
N GLU A 71 7.30 -18.27 -0.97
CA GLU A 71 7.41 -18.71 0.43
C GLU A 71 6.59 -17.80 1.35
N TYR A 72 6.86 -16.49 1.33
CA TYR A 72 6.25 -15.51 2.23
C TYR A 72 4.83 -15.06 1.82
N GLU A 73 4.46 -15.12 0.53
CA GLU A 73 3.16 -14.66 0.06
C GLU A 73 2.02 -15.59 0.52
N SER A 74 1.18 -15.02 1.40
CA SER A 74 -0.02 -15.64 1.95
C SER A 74 -1.30 -15.02 1.33
N PHE A 75 -1.31 -14.80 0.01
CA PHE A 75 -2.42 -14.14 -0.67
C PHE A 75 -3.69 -15.00 -0.69
N THR A 76 -4.76 -14.49 -0.07
CA THR A 76 -6.12 -15.00 -0.20
C THR A 76 -6.96 -13.97 -0.98
N PRO A 77 -7.61 -14.35 -2.10
CA PRO A 77 -8.60 -13.50 -2.76
C PRO A 77 -9.67 -13.01 -1.75
N PRO A 78 -10.04 -11.72 -1.73
CA PRO A 78 -11.03 -11.22 -0.77
C PRO A 78 -12.41 -11.90 -0.90
N THR A 79 -12.75 -12.36 -2.11
CA THR A 79 -13.94 -13.17 -2.39
C THR A 79 -13.94 -14.51 -1.66
N ASP A 80 -12.79 -15.02 -1.19
CA ASP A 80 -12.65 -16.26 -0.43
C ASP A 80 -12.43 -16.06 1.08
N TYR A 81 -12.35 -14.82 1.57
CA TYR A 81 -12.26 -14.55 3.01
C TYR A 81 -13.40 -15.23 3.78
N ASN A 82 -13.05 -16.00 4.81
CA ASN A 82 -13.93 -16.85 5.62
C ASN A 82 -14.54 -18.08 4.92
N LYS A 83 -14.17 -18.40 3.67
CA LYS A 83 -14.44 -19.73 3.09
C LYS A 83 -13.38 -20.73 3.54
N ARG A 84 -13.70 -22.02 3.51
CA ARG A 84 -12.71 -23.10 3.57
C ARG A 84 -11.92 -23.16 2.24
N PRO A 85 -10.68 -23.68 2.22
CA PRO A 85 -10.05 -24.07 0.97
C PRO A 85 -10.92 -25.11 0.23
N PRO A 86 -10.84 -25.19 -1.12
CA PRO A 86 -11.51 -26.23 -1.90
C PRO A 86 -10.88 -27.59 -1.63
N ALA A 87 -11.58 -28.67 -2.00
CA ALA A 87 -10.94 -29.97 -2.18
C ALA A 87 -10.00 -29.92 -3.39
N THR A 88 -8.91 -30.69 -3.35
CA THR A 88 -7.89 -30.79 -4.41
C THR A 88 -7.82 -32.20 -4.94
N ASP A 89 -7.76 -32.33 -6.26
CA ASP A 89 -7.84 -33.59 -7.01
C ASP A 89 -6.45 -34.19 -7.34
N GLY A 90 -5.39 -33.42 -7.10
CA GLY A 90 -3.97 -33.81 -7.23
C GLY A 90 -3.05 -32.76 -6.58
N SER A 91 -1.73 -32.90 -6.74
CA SER A 91 -0.71 -32.00 -6.17
C SER A 91 0.39 -31.63 -7.17
N LEU A 92 0.80 -30.36 -7.17
CA LEU A 92 2.05 -29.95 -7.81
C LEU A 92 3.27 -30.39 -6.99
N ALA A 93 4.35 -30.66 -7.71
CA ALA A 93 5.71 -30.84 -7.20
C ALA A 93 6.59 -29.57 -7.35
N GLY A 94 6.03 -28.46 -7.84
CA GLY A 94 6.72 -27.20 -8.13
C GLY A 94 6.52 -26.74 -9.58
N LEU A 95 7.44 -25.91 -10.08
CA LEU A 95 7.55 -25.46 -11.47
C LEU A 95 8.94 -25.78 -12.03
N SER A 96 9.00 -26.33 -13.25
CA SER A 96 10.23 -26.51 -14.03
C SER A 96 10.27 -25.49 -15.19
N VAL A 97 11.31 -24.66 -15.22
CA VAL A 97 11.53 -23.62 -16.23
C VAL A 97 12.52 -24.10 -17.28
N LEU A 98 12.22 -23.81 -18.54
CA LEU A 98 13.09 -23.95 -19.70
C LEU A 98 13.12 -22.62 -20.46
N VAL A 99 14.30 -22.02 -20.57
CA VAL A 99 14.58 -20.96 -21.54
C VAL A 99 15.22 -21.64 -22.77
N ILE A 100 15.02 -21.11 -23.98
CA ILE A 100 15.67 -21.63 -25.19
C ILE A 100 17.04 -20.97 -25.34
N ASP A 101 17.05 -19.64 -25.26
CA ASP A 101 18.18 -18.77 -25.48
C ASP A 101 18.58 -18.18 -24.10
N ASP A 102 19.20 -19.01 -23.26
CA ASP A 102 19.50 -18.68 -21.86
C ASP A 102 20.86 -17.99 -21.64
N ASP A 103 21.65 -17.89 -22.70
CA ASP A 103 22.88 -17.10 -22.80
C ASP A 103 22.63 -15.63 -23.20
N ASP A 104 21.51 -15.32 -23.86
CA ASP A 104 21.15 -13.95 -24.21
C ASP A 104 20.47 -13.19 -23.06
N GLU A 105 21.26 -12.39 -22.34
CA GLU A 105 20.76 -11.41 -21.35
C GLU A 105 20.33 -10.06 -21.96
N THR A 106 20.28 -9.89 -23.29
CA THR A 106 20.04 -8.59 -23.94
C THR A 106 18.62 -8.05 -23.68
N LEU A 107 18.56 -6.87 -23.05
CA LEU A 107 17.31 -6.14 -22.81
C LEU A 107 17.20 -4.97 -23.78
N SER A 108 16.17 -4.99 -24.62
CA SER A 108 15.93 -4.00 -25.68
C SER A 108 14.41 -3.83 -25.92
N LEU A 109 14.04 -3.00 -26.91
CA LEU A 109 12.65 -2.90 -27.37
C LEU A 109 12.16 -4.18 -28.08
N ASP A 110 13.08 -5.00 -28.60
CA ASP A 110 12.78 -6.17 -29.44
C ASP A 110 12.94 -7.51 -28.72
N THR A 111 13.36 -7.51 -27.45
CA THR A 111 13.47 -8.68 -26.57
C THR A 111 12.15 -9.47 -26.51
N ASP A 112 12.21 -10.78 -26.75
CA ASP A 112 11.02 -11.64 -26.72
C ASP A 112 10.55 -11.92 -25.28
N GLU A 113 9.45 -11.27 -24.89
CA GLU A 113 8.79 -11.46 -23.59
C GLU A 113 7.72 -12.57 -23.58
N SER A 114 7.64 -13.39 -24.63
CA SER A 114 6.65 -14.47 -24.74
C SER A 114 6.99 -15.71 -23.90
N TYR A 115 5.95 -16.44 -23.50
CA TYR A 115 6.08 -17.70 -22.77
C TYR A 115 4.85 -18.61 -22.95
N THR A 116 5.04 -19.91 -22.68
CA THR A 116 3.95 -20.87 -22.45
C THR A 116 4.05 -21.46 -21.04
N LEU A 117 2.91 -21.65 -20.37
CA LEU A 117 2.83 -22.12 -18.99
C LEU A 117 1.77 -23.23 -18.85
N ASP A 118 2.22 -24.45 -18.55
CA ASP A 118 1.41 -25.64 -18.35
C ASP A 118 1.34 -26.02 -16.86
N ILE A 119 0.13 -26.01 -16.30
CA ILE A 119 -0.15 -26.45 -14.93
C ILE A 119 -1.02 -27.72 -14.99
N PRO A 120 -0.47 -28.92 -14.74
CA PRO A 120 -1.28 -30.13 -14.68
C PRO A 120 -2.13 -30.17 -13.40
N THR A 121 -3.08 -31.11 -13.31
CA THR A 121 -3.80 -31.37 -12.05
C THR A 121 -2.93 -32.12 -11.03
N ASP A 122 -1.89 -32.81 -11.47
CA ASP A 122 -0.95 -33.54 -10.63
C ASP A 122 0.45 -33.57 -11.26
N GLY A 123 1.51 -33.59 -10.45
CA GLY A 123 2.90 -33.67 -10.92
C GLY A 123 3.59 -32.32 -11.16
N MET A 124 4.32 -32.19 -12.27
CA MET A 124 5.26 -31.09 -12.51
C MET A 124 4.68 -30.03 -13.46
N ALA A 125 4.52 -28.79 -12.98
CA ALA A 125 4.21 -27.65 -13.87
C ALA A 125 5.43 -27.29 -14.73
N LYS A 126 5.19 -26.74 -15.92
CA LYS A 126 6.24 -26.39 -16.91
C LYS A 126 6.06 -24.95 -17.39
N LEU A 127 7.16 -24.20 -17.43
CA LEU A 127 7.25 -22.90 -18.06
C LEU A 127 8.29 -22.98 -19.18
N LYS A 128 7.92 -22.58 -20.40
CA LYS A 128 8.85 -22.42 -21.52
C LYS A 128 8.83 -20.97 -22.01
N ALA A 129 9.99 -20.39 -22.29
CA ALA A 129 10.12 -19.07 -22.93
C ALA A 129 11.31 -19.08 -23.90
N SER A 130 11.34 -18.17 -24.87
CA SER A 130 12.52 -17.97 -25.73
C SER A 130 13.65 -17.38 -24.89
N SER A 131 13.42 -16.21 -24.29
CA SER A 131 14.39 -15.48 -23.45
C SER A 131 14.15 -15.64 -21.94
N VAL A 132 15.19 -15.27 -21.17
CA VAL A 132 15.13 -15.14 -19.70
C VAL A 132 14.05 -14.16 -19.21
N TYR A 133 13.71 -13.15 -20.03
CA TYR A 133 12.70 -12.14 -19.69
C TYR A 133 11.27 -12.67 -19.89
N GLY A 134 11.02 -13.44 -20.96
CA GLY A 134 9.75 -14.18 -21.12
C GLY A 134 9.50 -15.13 -19.95
N ALA A 135 10.55 -15.81 -19.47
CA ALA A 135 10.47 -16.63 -18.26
C ALA A 135 10.11 -15.81 -17.01
N MET A 136 10.60 -14.57 -16.84
CA MET A 136 10.13 -13.71 -15.73
C MET A 136 8.62 -13.42 -15.81
N ARG A 137 8.08 -13.18 -17.01
CA ARG A 137 6.65 -12.89 -17.17
C ARG A 137 5.78 -14.11 -16.85
N GLY A 138 6.24 -15.30 -17.22
CA GLY A 138 5.62 -16.57 -16.84
C GLY A 138 5.72 -16.89 -15.35
N MET A 139 6.84 -16.57 -14.70
CA MET A 139 6.99 -16.75 -13.24
C MET A 139 6.09 -15.80 -12.43
N GLU A 140 5.87 -14.55 -12.87
CA GLU A 140 4.85 -13.68 -12.28
C GLU A 140 3.46 -14.32 -12.40
N THR A 141 3.06 -14.77 -13.60
CA THR A 141 1.77 -15.44 -13.83
C THR A 141 1.61 -16.72 -12.99
N TYR A 142 2.68 -17.51 -12.80
CA TYR A 142 2.66 -18.66 -11.89
C TYR A 142 2.45 -18.23 -10.43
N SER A 143 3.17 -17.20 -9.96
CA SER A 143 2.98 -16.66 -8.61
C SER A 143 1.53 -16.19 -8.37
N GLN A 144 0.87 -15.69 -9.42
CA GLN A 144 -0.50 -15.21 -9.36
C GLN A 144 -1.56 -16.33 -9.33
N LEU A 145 -1.27 -17.50 -9.93
CA LEU A 145 -2.14 -18.66 -9.86
C LEU A 145 -2.20 -19.30 -8.46
N LEU A 146 -1.17 -19.11 -7.65
CA LEU A 146 -1.09 -19.62 -6.28
C LEU A 146 -2.01 -18.82 -5.34
N VAL A 147 -2.92 -19.55 -4.69
CA VAL A 147 -3.81 -19.03 -3.64
C VAL A 147 -3.50 -19.72 -2.33
N PHE A 148 -3.39 -18.94 -1.26
CA PHE A 148 -3.28 -19.43 0.11
C PHE A 148 -4.62 -19.24 0.85
N ASN A 149 -5.18 -20.30 1.44
CA ASN A 149 -6.33 -20.20 2.35
C ASN A 149 -6.32 -21.32 3.39
N GLY A 150 -6.69 -20.99 4.64
CA GLY A 150 -6.86 -21.98 5.71
C GLY A 150 -5.58 -22.68 6.19
N GLY A 151 -4.40 -22.27 5.74
CA GLY A 151 -3.12 -22.95 5.99
C GLY A 151 -2.59 -23.76 4.80
N SER A 152 -3.38 -23.92 3.74
CA SER A 152 -3.00 -24.66 2.51
C SER A 152 -2.76 -23.70 1.34
N ARG A 153 -1.82 -24.05 0.46
CA ARG A 153 -1.60 -23.38 -0.83
C ARG A 153 -2.12 -24.27 -1.96
N PHE A 154 -2.80 -23.70 -2.95
CA PHE A 154 -3.45 -24.43 -4.05
C PHE A 154 -3.65 -23.54 -5.28
N ILE A 155 -3.84 -24.18 -6.43
CA ILE A 155 -4.28 -23.57 -7.70
C ILE A 155 -5.68 -24.08 -8.01
N LYS A 156 -6.55 -23.21 -8.54
CA LYS A 156 -7.93 -23.56 -8.95
C LYS A 156 -8.00 -23.84 -10.45
N SER A 157 -9.06 -24.52 -10.89
CA SER A 157 -9.41 -24.73 -12.30
C SER A 157 -8.30 -25.39 -13.14
N THR A 158 -7.62 -26.39 -12.58
CA THR A 158 -6.61 -27.18 -13.30
C THR A 158 -7.25 -28.28 -14.18
N PRO A 159 -6.54 -28.78 -15.21
CA PRO A 159 -5.26 -28.27 -15.72
C PRO A 159 -5.41 -26.88 -16.35
N ILE A 160 -4.33 -26.11 -16.39
CA ILE A 160 -4.27 -24.79 -17.05
C ILE A 160 -3.19 -24.85 -18.12
N HIS A 161 -3.46 -24.27 -19.28
CA HIS A 161 -2.49 -24.04 -20.34
C HIS A 161 -2.62 -22.58 -20.78
N ILE A 162 -1.49 -21.88 -20.87
CA ILE A 162 -1.39 -20.46 -21.23
C ILE A 162 -0.34 -20.30 -22.33
N GLU A 163 -0.65 -19.50 -23.34
CA GLU A 163 0.31 -18.95 -24.30
C GLU A 163 0.16 -17.42 -24.25
N ASP A 164 1.25 -16.70 -23.98
CA ASP A 164 1.15 -15.28 -23.63
C ASP A 164 2.36 -14.47 -24.10
N LYS A 165 2.09 -13.21 -24.48
CA LYS A 165 3.07 -12.24 -24.97
C LYS A 165 2.44 -10.84 -24.95
N PRO A 166 3.24 -9.76 -24.86
CA PRO A 166 2.70 -8.41 -24.88
C PRO A 166 2.17 -8.03 -26.27
N MET A 167 1.10 -7.22 -26.28
CA MET A 167 0.57 -6.54 -27.46
C MET A 167 1.45 -5.35 -27.86
N LEU A 168 1.93 -4.57 -26.88
CA LEU A 168 2.82 -3.42 -27.08
C LEU A 168 4.22 -3.69 -26.52
N LYS A 169 5.24 -3.31 -27.30
CA LYS A 169 6.66 -3.52 -26.94
C LYS A 169 7.15 -2.56 -25.86
N HIS A 170 6.58 -1.36 -25.78
CA HIS A 170 6.96 -0.33 -24.82
C HIS A 170 5.78 -0.07 -23.87
N ARG A 171 5.94 -0.42 -22.59
CA ARG A 171 4.87 -0.39 -21.57
C ARG A 171 5.43 0.31 -20.33
N GLY A 172 5.36 1.63 -20.33
CA GLY A 172 6.19 2.47 -19.48
C GLY A 172 5.48 3.24 -18.37
N LEU A 173 6.30 3.70 -17.43
CA LEU A 173 5.94 4.63 -16.38
C LEU A 173 6.97 5.75 -16.39
N LEU A 174 6.54 6.98 -16.64
CA LEU A 174 7.32 8.18 -16.34
C LEU A 174 7.17 8.51 -14.86
N LEU A 175 8.30 8.68 -14.19
CA LEU A 175 8.37 9.29 -12.86
C LEU A 175 9.30 10.51 -12.92
N ASP A 176 8.71 11.68 -12.72
CA ASP A 176 9.42 12.91 -12.43
C ASP A 176 9.98 12.85 -11.01
N THR A 177 11.27 13.12 -10.89
CA THR A 177 12.02 13.16 -9.63
C THR A 177 12.76 14.47 -9.39
N ALA A 178 12.41 15.51 -10.17
CA ALA A 178 13.03 16.83 -10.15
C ALA A 178 12.11 17.90 -9.55
N ARG A 179 10.80 17.86 -9.81
CA ARG A 179 9.82 18.69 -9.10
C ARG A 179 9.73 18.32 -7.61
N ASN A 180 9.94 17.05 -7.26
CA ASN A 180 10.14 16.56 -5.89
C ASN A 180 11.08 15.34 -5.88
N TYR A 181 11.92 15.22 -4.85
CA TYR A 181 12.91 14.13 -4.74
C TYR A 181 12.30 12.81 -4.24
N TYR A 182 12.79 11.69 -4.77
CA TYR A 182 12.39 10.34 -4.35
C TYR A 182 13.62 9.51 -3.94
N PRO A 183 13.73 9.07 -2.66
CA PRO A 183 14.78 8.17 -2.24
C PRO A 183 14.87 6.91 -3.12
N VAL A 184 16.09 6.42 -3.35
CA VAL A 184 16.37 5.23 -4.19
C VAL A 184 15.45 4.06 -3.86
N GLY A 185 15.21 3.78 -2.57
CA GLY A 185 14.32 2.69 -2.13
C GLY A 185 12.84 2.82 -2.54
N ASP A 186 12.35 4.02 -2.82
CA ASP A 186 11.01 4.28 -3.36
C ASP A 186 10.96 4.02 -4.87
N ILE A 187 12.03 4.36 -5.60
CA ILE A 187 12.22 3.99 -7.01
C ILE A 187 12.34 2.46 -7.13
N LEU A 188 13.14 1.79 -6.30
CA LEU A 188 13.27 0.33 -6.30
C LEU A 188 11.92 -0.36 -6.01
N ARG A 189 11.14 0.13 -5.04
CA ARG A 189 9.78 -0.38 -4.78
C ARG A 189 8.84 -0.19 -5.97
N THR A 190 8.99 0.92 -6.70
CA THR A 190 8.23 1.19 -7.93
C THR A 190 8.59 0.19 -9.04
N LEU A 191 9.88 -0.13 -9.22
CA LEU A 191 10.35 -1.16 -10.16
C LEU A 191 9.83 -2.57 -9.80
N ASP A 192 9.69 -2.91 -8.51
CA ASP A 192 9.01 -4.14 -8.09
C ASP A 192 7.53 -4.15 -8.50
N ALA A 193 6.79 -3.06 -8.24
CA ALA A 193 5.40 -2.94 -8.63
C ALA A 193 5.19 -2.99 -10.16
N MET A 194 6.08 -2.38 -10.94
CA MET A 194 6.12 -2.50 -12.39
C MET A 194 6.32 -3.95 -12.86
N SER A 195 7.25 -4.68 -12.22
CA SER A 195 7.51 -6.09 -12.52
C SER A 195 6.28 -6.96 -12.25
N PHE A 196 5.58 -6.75 -11.12
CA PHE A 196 4.34 -7.47 -10.79
C PHE A 196 3.19 -7.24 -11.78
N ASN A 197 3.26 -6.17 -12.58
CA ASN A 197 2.26 -5.82 -13.60
C ASN A 197 2.77 -6.02 -15.04
N LYS A 198 3.93 -6.67 -15.23
CA LYS A 198 4.57 -6.92 -16.54
C LYS A 198 4.90 -5.66 -17.36
N MET A 199 5.15 -4.54 -16.69
CA MET A 199 5.71 -3.34 -17.32
C MET A 199 7.21 -3.52 -17.59
N ASN A 200 7.76 -2.79 -18.57
CA ASN A 200 9.12 -3.02 -19.04
C ASN A 200 9.94 -1.74 -19.31
N ILE A 201 9.37 -0.54 -19.19
CA ILE A 201 10.12 0.72 -19.28
C ILE A 201 9.91 1.55 -18.01
N PHE A 202 11.00 1.98 -17.38
CA PHE A 202 11.02 3.08 -16.42
C PHE A 202 11.58 4.29 -17.15
N HIS A 203 10.73 5.28 -17.40
CA HIS A 203 11.12 6.56 -17.97
C HIS A 203 11.41 7.48 -16.78
N TRP A 204 12.67 7.91 -16.66
CA TRP A 204 13.15 8.63 -15.50
C TRP A 204 13.43 10.09 -15.87
N HIS A 205 12.43 10.92 -15.64
CA HIS A 205 12.55 12.37 -15.68
C HIS A 205 13.32 12.83 -14.44
N ILE A 206 14.61 13.07 -14.62
CA ILE A 206 15.61 13.14 -13.54
C ILE A 206 16.09 14.56 -13.25
N VAL A 207 15.81 15.53 -14.13
CA VAL A 207 16.15 16.96 -13.97
C VAL A 207 15.03 17.82 -14.56
N ASP A 208 14.81 18.99 -13.96
CA ASP A 208 13.88 20.03 -14.44
C ASP A 208 14.34 21.41 -13.90
N SER A 209 13.55 22.43 -14.15
CA SER A 209 13.62 23.77 -13.59
C SER A 209 13.78 23.76 -12.07
N GLN A 210 12.98 22.98 -11.34
CA GLN A 210 12.93 23.09 -9.88
C GLN A 210 14.11 22.39 -9.18
N SER A 211 14.72 21.35 -9.75
CA SER A 211 15.99 20.81 -9.23
C SER A 211 16.81 19.98 -10.23
N TRP A 212 18.12 19.91 -9.95
CA TRP A 212 19.08 18.99 -10.57
C TRP A 212 19.64 18.02 -9.51
N PRO A 213 18.96 16.88 -9.24
CA PRO A 213 19.36 15.95 -8.19
C PRO A 213 20.49 14.97 -8.59
N VAL A 214 20.79 14.79 -9.88
CA VAL A 214 21.75 13.78 -10.37
C VAL A 214 23.18 14.30 -10.53
N GLU A 215 24.14 13.47 -10.14
CA GLU A 215 25.58 13.74 -10.24
C GLU A 215 26.04 13.82 -11.71
N SER A 216 26.61 14.96 -12.13
CA SER A 216 27.39 15.06 -13.37
C SER A 216 28.89 15.07 -13.06
N LYS A 217 29.67 14.38 -13.89
CA LYS A 217 31.15 14.39 -13.85
C LYS A 217 31.74 15.53 -14.69
N THR A 218 31.05 15.95 -15.75
CA THR A 218 31.46 17.08 -16.60
C THR A 218 31.19 18.41 -15.91
N PHE A 219 30.07 18.51 -15.17
CA PHE A 219 29.66 19.73 -14.46
C PHE A 219 29.20 19.43 -13.01
N PRO A 220 30.11 19.14 -12.06
CA PRO A 220 29.78 18.80 -10.67
C PRO A 220 28.99 19.90 -9.91
N ASP A 221 29.11 21.14 -10.36
CA ASP A 221 28.37 22.29 -9.83
C ASP A 221 26.85 22.20 -10.03
N LEU A 222 26.36 21.42 -11.01
CA LEU A 222 24.92 21.24 -11.25
C LEU A 222 24.24 20.59 -10.05
N GLN A 223 24.76 19.46 -9.58
CA GLN A 223 24.16 18.72 -8.46
C GLN A 223 24.33 19.46 -7.13
N SER A 224 25.49 20.07 -6.91
CA SER A 224 25.81 20.71 -5.64
C SER A 224 25.10 22.06 -5.43
N LYS A 225 24.65 22.71 -6.51
CA LYS A 225 23.85 23.96 -6.45
C LYS A 225 22.37 23.78 -6.82
N GLY A 226 22.05 22.75 -7.60
CA GLY A 226 20.70 22.51 -8.13
C GLY A 226 19.88 21.45 -7.41
N ALA A 227 20.47 20.57 -6.58
CA ALA A 227 19.69 19.64 -5.76
C ALA A 227 19.09 20.35 -4.54
N TYR A 228 17.86 19.99 -4.15
CA TYR A 228 17.17 20.60 -2.98
C TYR A 228 17.95 20.50 -1.66
N ALA A 229 18.71 19.42 -1.47
CA ALA A 229 19.55 19.20 -0.30
C ALA A 229 20.63 18.15 -0.60
N THR A 230 21.70 18.13 0.21
CA THR A 230 22.81 17.16 0.11
C THR A 230 22.40 15.70 0.37
N ASN A 231 21.19 15.46 0.91
CA ASN A 231 20.59 14.14 1.07
C ASN A 231 19.42 13.88 0.09
N MET A 232 19.21 14.77 -0.89
CA MET A 232 18.20 14.69 -1.95
C MET A 232 18.90 14.64 -3.32
N GLN A 233 19.82 13.67 -3.44
CA GLN A 233 20.74 13.52 -4.56
C GLN A 233 20.79 12.07 -5.05
N TYR A 234 21.20 11.87 -6.30
CA TYR A 234 21.54 10.58 -6.90
C TYR A 234 23.00 10.60 -7.36
N SER A 235 23.84 9.75 -6.78
CA SER A 235 25.20 9.54 -7.31
C SER A 235 25.17 8.62 -8.54
N TYR A 236 26.26 8.60 -9.30
CA TYR A 236 26.51 7.58 -10.34
C TYR A 236 26.27 6.14 -9.84
N LYS A 237 26.59 5.85 -8.58
CA LYS A 237 26.36 4.54 -7.97
C LYS A 237 24.87 4.24 -7.83
N ASP A 238 24.07 5.23 -7.45
CA ASP A 238 22.63 5.06 -7.22
C ASP A 238 21.88 4.89 -8.55
N VAL A 239 22.29 5.64 -9.58
CA VAL A 239 21.86 5.45 -10.97
C VAL A 239 22.19 4.01 -11.44
N GLN A 240 23.42 3.54 -11.22
CA GLN A 240 23.82 2.17 -11.54
C GLN A 240 23.05 1.11 -10.73
N GLU A 241 22.71 1.38 -9.47
CA GLU A 241 21.90 0.48 -8.63
C GLU A 241 20.48 0.35 -9.18
N ILE A 242 19.84 1.47 -9.53
CA ILE A 242 18.51 1.53 -10.16
C ILE A 242 18.49 0.79 -11.50
N ILE A 243 19.45 1.06 -12.39
CA ILE A 243 19.59 0.39 -13.71
C ILE A 243 19.73 -1.13 -13.54
N ASN A 244 20.58 -1.60 -12.61
CA ASN A 244 20.77 -3.04 -12.39
C ASN A 244 19.53 -3.68 -11.75
N TYR A 245 18.87 -3.00 -10.81
CA TYR A 245 17.64 -3.50 -10.16
C TYR A 245 16.46 -3.62 -11.14
N ALA A 246 16.39 -2.70 -12.11
CA ALA A 246 15.47 -2.72 -13.24
C ALA A 246 15.80 -3.87 -14.22
N ARG A 247 17.07 -4.02 -14.63
CA ARG A 247 17.53 -5.12 -15.50
C ARG A 247 17.15 -6.50 -14.95
N LEU A 248 17.36 -6.73 -13.65
CA LEU A 248 16.98 -7.97 -12.94
C LEU A 248 15.46 -8.23 -12.87
N ARG A 249 14.63 -7.30 -13.38
CA ARG A 249 13.16 -7.39 -13.51
C ARG A 249 12.69 -7.32 -14.97
N GLY A 250 13.60 -7.26 -15.93
CA GLY A 250 13.28 -6.99 -17.33
C GLY A 250 12.67 -5.60 -17.54
N ILE A 251 13.17 -4.60 -16.83
CA ILE A 251 12.76 -3.20 -16.97
C ILE A 251 13.96 -2.43 -17.51
N ARG A 252 13.75 -1.75 -18.64
CA ARG A 252 14.67 -0.77 -19.25
C ARG A 252 14.58 0.54 -18.48
N VAL A 253 15.67 1.28 -18.39
CA VAL A 253 15.67 2.65 -17.83
C VAL A 253 16.02 3.61 -18.95
N ILE A 254 15.04 4.40 -19.38
CA ILE A 254 15.22 5.49 -20.34
C ILE A 254 15.35 6.77 -19.51
N PRO A 255 16.51 7.45 -19.49
CA PRO A 255 16.65 8.74 -18.85
C PRO A 255 16.01 9.83 -19.70
N GLU A 256 15.57 10.91 -19.05
CA GLU A 256 15.23 12.17 -19.69
C GLU A 256 16.06 13.32 -19.12
N PHE A 257 16.64 14.10 -20.03
CA PHE A 257 17.26 15.38 -19.74
C PHE A 257 16.64 16.42 -20.67
N ASP A 258 15.48 16.97 -20.29
CA ASP A 258 14.75 17.93 -21.12
C ASP A 258 15.56 19.21 -21.34
N MET A 259 15.70 19.57 -22.62
CA MET A 259 16.34 20.78 -23.11
C MET A 259 15.73 21.17 -24.48
N PRO A 260 15.57 22.47 -24.79
CA PRO A 260 16.10 23.63 -24.07
C PRO A 260 15.14 24.22 -23.03
N GLY A 261 13.93 23.64 -22.89
CA GLY A 261 12.97 23.96 -21.82
C GLY A 261 13.53 23.60 -20.43
N HIS A 262 12.66 23.63 -19.42
CA HIS A 262 12.85 23.01 -18.10
C HIS A 262 14.26 23.03 -17.47
N THR A 263 15.00 24.14 -17.59
CA THR A 263 16.44 24.18 -17.26
C THR A 263 16.83 25.26 -16.26
N TYR A 264 15.88 25.87 -15.52
CA TYR A 264 16.20 26.86 -14.48
C TYR A 264 17.31 26.39 -13.51
N ALA A 265 17.30 25.13 -13.08
CA ALA A 265 18.30 24.56 -12.18
C ALA A 265 19.74 24.62 -12.74
N VAL A 266 19.92 24.59 -14.08
CA VAL A 266 21.24 24.80 -14.73
C VAL A 266 21.77 26.18 -14.39
N GLY A 267 20.91 27.20 -14.42
CA GLY A 267 21.24 28.60 -14.14
C GLY A 267 21.67 28.89 -12.69
N LEU A 268 21.40 27.99 -11.75
CA LEU A 268 21.96 28.05 -10.39
C LEU A 268 23.47 27.80 -10.39
N SER A 269 23.98 27.06 -11.38
CA SER A 269 25.41 26.79 -11.59
C SER A 269 26.05 27.65 -12.68
N LYS A 270 25.30 27.95 -13.75
CA LYS A 270 25.74 28.56 -15.01
C LYS A 270 24.76 29.63 -15.51
N PRO A 271 24.57 30.74 -14.77
CA PRO A 271 23.63 31.79 -15.17
C PRO A 271 23.99 32.43 -16.53
N GLU A 272 25.25 32.36 -16.96
CA GLU A 272 25.76 32.96 -18.18
C GLU A 272 25.22 32.32 -19.48
N ILE A 273 24.77 31.06 -19.44
CA ILE A 273 24.21 30.34 -20.61
C ILE A 273 22.67 30.36 -20.67
N MET A 274 22.00 31.05 -19.74
CA MET A 274 20.55 31.01 -19.60
C MET A 274 19.85 32.23 -20.22
N SER A 275 18.54 32.07 -20.46
CA SER A 275 17.58 33.13 -20.77
C SER A 275 16.44 33.12 -19.74
N CYS A 276 15.92 34.31 -19.43
CA CYS A 276 14.75 34.54 -18.57
C CYS A 276 14.79 33.94 -17.17
N LEU A 277 16.00 33.75 -16.63
CA LEU A 277 16.25 33.17 -15.31
C LEU A 277 15.50 33.94 -14.19
N ASN A 278 14.53 33.28 -13.54
CA ASN A 278 13.68 33.79 -12.47
C ASN A 278 13.00 35.15 -12.76
N LYS A 279 12.28 35.27 -13.88
CA LYS A 279 11.45 36.46 -14.16
C LYS A 279 10.33 36.57 -13.13
N GLN A 280 10.37 37.62 -12.29
CA GLN A 280 9.35 37.91 -11.27
C GLN A 280 9.06 39.42 -11.20
N PRO A 281 7.78 39.84 -11.03
CA PRO A 281 6.58 39.02 -11.23
C PRO A 281 6.42 38.60 -12.70
N SER A 282 5.35 37.85 -12.99
CA SER A 282 4.97 37.40 -14.33
C SER A 282 5.95 36.43 -15.03
N TRP A 283 6.31 35.35 -14.33
CA TRP A 283 6.98 34.18 -14.91
C TRP A 283 6.15 33.51 -16.03
N ASP A 284 4.83 33.67 -16.00
CA ASP A 284 3.83 33.08 -16.91
C ASP A 284 3.93 33.56 -18.36
N ASN A 285 4.55 34.72 -18.59
CA ASN A 285 4.92 35.14 -19.96
C ASN A 285 6.11 34.35 -20.53
N PHE A 286 6.92 33.72 -19.67
CA PHE A 286 8.25 33.19 -19.98
C PHE A 286 8.40 31.67 -19.73
N ALA A 287 7.46 31.02 -19.04
CA ALA A 287 7.43 29.59 -18.78
C ALA A 287 6.00 29.11 -18.49
N PRO A 288 5.67 27.82 -18.72
CA PRO A 288 4.35 27.25 -18.38
C PRO A 288 4.11 27.21 -16.86
N GLU A 289 5.17 27.07 -16.07
CA GLU A 289 5.18 27.05 -14.61
C GLU A 289 6.40 27.78 -14.04
N PRO A 290 6.38 28.19 -12.75
CA PRO A 290 7.56 28.74 -12.09
C PRO A 290 8.52 27.63 -11.60
N PRO A 291 9.84 27.89 -11.56
CA PRO A 291 10.53 29.12 -11.95
C PRO A 291 10.83 29.18 -13.45
N SER A 292 10.73 30.37 -14.06
CA SER A 292 11.10 30.55 -15.46
C SER A 292 12.62 30.49 -15.68
N GLY A 293 13.05 29.79 -16.73
CA GLY A 293 14.44 29.73 -17.16
C GLY A 293 14.66 28.65 -18.21
N GLN A 294 15.26 29.02 -19.34
CA GLN A 294 15.55 28.09 -20.45
C GLN A 294 16.95 28.37 -21.02
N LEU A 295 17.57 27.40 -21.68
CA LEU A 295 18.90 27.56 -22.29
C LEU A 295 18.88 28.65 -23.37
N ASN A 296 19.89 29.52 -23.40
CA ASN A 296 20.01 30.60 -24.39
C ASN A 296 20.65 30.06 -25.68
N ILE A 297 19.82 29.51 -26.58
CA ILE A 297 20.24 28.82 -27.80
C ILE A 297 21.13 29.64 -28.75
N ALA A 298 21.11 30.97 -28.67
CA ALA A 298 22.03 31.82 -29.43
C ALA A 298 23.49 31.65 -28.96
N LYS A 299 23.73 31.42 -27.66
CA LYS A 299 25.08 31.25 -27.10
C LYS A 299 25.66 29.88 -27.48
N PRO A 300 26.84 29.79 -28.11
CA PRO A 300 27.49 28.51 -28.40
C PRO A 300 27.66 27.65 -27.14
N ALA A 301 28.13 28.25 -26.04
CA ALA A 301 28.31 27.55 -24.75
C ALA A 301 27.02 26.92 -24.17
N ALA A 302 25.82 27.36 -24.56
CA ALA A 302 24.56 26.73 -24.18
C ALA A 302 24.28 25.47 -25.03
N ARG A 303 24.61 25.52 -26.33
CA ARG A 303 24.57 24.38 -27.25
C ARG A 303 25.61 23.32 -26.84
N ASP A 304 26.84 23.75 -26.58
CA ASP A 304 27.95 22.88 -26.17
C ASP A 304 27.65 22.17 -24.83
N PHE A 305 27.13 22.92 -23.83
CA PHE A 305 26.68 22.35 -22.56
C PHE A 305 25.63 21.24 -22.74
N ALA A 306 24.63 21.45 -23.59
CA ALA A 306 23.57 20.48 -23.83
C ALA A 306 24.10 19.21 -24.52
N ILE A 307 25.03 19.37 -25.47
CA ILE A 307 25.73 18.27 -26.15
C ILE A 307 26.59 17.47 -25.16
N ASP A 308 27.33 18.13 -24.27
CA ASP A 308 28.16 17.50 -23.24
C ASP A 308 27.32 16.70 -22.24
N ILE A 309 26.21 17.28 -21.75
CA ILE A 309 25.26 16.61 -20.84
C ILE A 309 24.72 15.32 -21.47
N VAL A 310 24.19 15.39 -22.69
CA VAL A 310 23.69 14.21 -23.39
C VAL A 310 24.81 13.20 -23.63
N SER A 311 25.99 13.67 -24.04
CA SER A 311 27.17 12.83 -24.28
C SER A 311 27.72 12.15 -23.02
N GLU A 312 27.47 12.71 -21.83
CA GLU A 312 27.78 12.08 -20.55
C GLU A 312 26.75 10.99 -20.23
N TYR A 313 25.47 11.35 -20.14
CA TYR A 313 24.45 10.42 -19.64
C TYR A 313 24.10 9.30 -20.64
N VAL A 314 24.25 9.51 -21.96
CA VAL A 314 24.16 8.43 -22.96
C VAL A 314 25.19 7.31 -22.72
N ARG A 315 26.31 7.60 -22.05
CA ARG A 315 27.33 6.60 -21.67
C ARG A 315 27.06 5.97 -20.30
N LEU A 316 26.37 6.67 -19.41
CA LEU A 316 25.98 6.15 -18.09
C LEU A 316 24.78 5.19 -18.18
N PHE A 317 23.79 5.52 -19.01
CA PHE A 317 22.60 4.70 -19.22
C PHE A 317 22.82 3.71 -20.38
N PRO A 318 22.67 2.38 -20.15
CA PRO A 318 23.01 1.37 -21.15
C PRO A 318 21.97 1.22 -22.26
N ASP A 319 20.79 1.83 -22.12
CA ASP A 319 19.68 1.67 -23.05
C ASP A 319 19.96 2.27 -24.45
N ASN A 320 19.29 1.75 -25.47
CA ASN A 320 19.41 2.23 -26.85
C ASN A 320 18.56 3.47 -27.15
N VAL A 321 17.71 3.91 -26.22
CA VAL A 321 16.87 5.10 -26.32
C VAL A 321 17.23 6.10 -25.22
N PHE A 322 17.29 7.38 -25.56
CA PHE A 322 17.53 8.50 -24.64
C PHE A 322 16.48 9.58 -24.88
N HIS A 323 15.82 10.09 -23.83
CA HIS A 323 14.85 11.17 -23.97
C HIS A 323 15.54 12.54 -23.89
N LEU A 324 15.26 13.38 -24.88
CA LEU A 324 15.79 14.74 -25.04
C LEU A 324 14.78 15.82 -24.63
N GLY A 325 13.56 15.41 -24.25
CA GLY A 325 12.44 16.30 -23.97
C GLY A 325 11.99 17.09 -25.20
N GLY A 326 12.02 18.42 -25.11
CA GLY A 326 11.68 19.39 -26.14
C GLY A 326 10.25 19.94 -26.05
N ASP A 327 9.59 19.79 -24.91
CA ASP A 327 8.25 20.29 -24.59
C ASP A 327 8.23 21.76 -24.13
N GLU A 328 7.04 22.37 -24.19
CA GLU A 328 6.64 23.69 -23.66
C GLU A 328 7.57 24.92 -23.92
N VAL A 329 8.54 24.80 -24.85
CA VAL A 329 9.57 25.80 -25.16
C VAL A 329 9.00 27.21 -25.44
N ASN A 330 9.23 28.12 -24.49
CA ASN A 330 8.70 29.48 -24.56
C ASN A 330 9.53 30.39 -25.48
N ARG A 331 8.90 30.87 -26.56
CA ARG A 331 9.54 31.74 -27.57
C ARG A 331 9.57 33.22 -27.19
N ASN A 332 8.66 33.68 -26.32
CA ASN A 332 8.68 35.05 -25.82
C ASN A 332 9.93 35.30 -25.00
N CYS A 333 10.42 34.29 -24.28
CA CYS A 333 11.67 34.37 -23.55
C CYS A 333 12.85 34.81 -24.43
N TRP A 334 13.21 34.02 -25.46
CA TRP A 334 14.31 34.38 -26.36
C TRP A 334 14.05 35.66 -27.16
N LYS A 335 12.78 35.98 -27.46
CA LYS A 335 12.39 37.25 -28.10
C LYS A 335 12.60 38.46 -27.19
N GLU A 336 12.62 38.28 -25.87
CA GLU A 336 12.87 39.34 -24.88
C GLU A 336 14.29 39.38 -24.31
N ASP A 337 15.05 38.29 -24.46
CA ASP A 337 16.44 38.17 -24.05
C ASP A 337 17.37 39.17 -24.79
N PRO A 338 18.13 40.02 -24.07
CA PRO A 338 19.03 40.99 -24.69
C PRO A 338 20.15 40.37 -25.53
N ASP A 339 20.68 39.21 -25.13
CA ASP A 339 21.81 38.56 -25.81
C ASP A 339 21.35 37.89 -27.09
N VAL A 340 20.16 37.24 -27.09
CA VAL A 340 19.53 36.72 -28.32
C VAL A 340 19.22 37.86 -29.29
N ARG A 341 18.66 38.98 -28.80
CA ARG A 341 18.39 40.17 -29.63
C ARG A 341 19.67 40.75 -30.24
N ALA A 342 20.75 40.84 -29.47
CA ALA A 342 22.04 41.32 -29.96
C ALA A 342 22.64 40.37 -31.00
N TYR A 343 22.56 39.06 -30.76
CA TYR A 343 23.02 38.02 -31.69
C TYR A 343 22.24 38.04 -33.01
N LEU A 344 20.90 38.10 -32.98
CA LEU A 344 20.07 38.18 -34.19
C LEU A 344 20.22 39.53 -34.92
N GLY A 345 20.58 40.61 -34.20
CA GLY A 345 20.96 41.89 -34.79
C GLY A 345 22.32 41.87 -35.51
N ALA A 346 23.19 40.91 -35.18
CA ALA A 346 24.49 40.71 -35.82
C ALA A 346 24.46 39.67 -36.95
N ASN A 347 23.55 38.68 -36.88
CA ASN A 347 23.38 37.59 -37.84
C ASN A 347 21.94 37.65 -38.43
N PRO A 348 21.63 38.61 -39.33
CA PRO A 348 20.27 38.91 -39.77
C PRO A 348 19.61 37.81 -40.64
N GLU A 349 20.39 36.83 -41.09
CA GLU A 349 19.92 35.60 -41.73
C GLU A 349 19.41 34.52 -40.75
N GLU A 350 19.76 34.61 -39.47
CA GLU A 350 19.29 33.69 -38.44
C GLU A 350 18.00 34.19 -37.75
N THR A 351 17.29 33.25 -37.13
CA THR A 351 16.04 33.47 -36.40
C THR A 351 15.98 32.59 -35.15
N VAL A 352 15.07 32.88 -34.24
CA VAL A 352 14.80 32.00 -33.08
C VAL A 352 14.44 30.56 -33.53
N GLU A 353 13.71 30.40 -34.64
CA GLU A 353 13.37 29.08 -35.17
C GLU A 353 14.59 28.36 -35.78
N SER A 354 15.46 29.05 -36.51
CA SER A 354 16.66 28.40 -37.09
C SER A 354 17.68 28.02 -36.02
N LEU A 355 17.82 28.82 -34.96
CA LEU A 355 18.59 28.47 -33.78
C LEU A 355 18.01 27.26 -33.03
N LEU A 356 16.68 27.13 -32.96
CA LEU A 356 16.02 25.99 -32.33
C LEU A 356 16.16 24.71 -33.16
N VAL A 357 16.13 24.83 -34.50
CA VAL A 357 16.46 23.72 -35.42
C VAL A 357 17.90 23.28 -35.24
N ASP A 358 18.88 24.20 -35.25
CA ASP A 358 20.30 23.91 -35.00
C ASP A 358 20.54 23.25 -33.63
N PHE A 359 19.81 23.67 -32.60
CA PHE A 359 19.86 23.07 -31.26
C PHE A 359 19.39 21.61 -31.28
N TYR A 360 18.23 21.32 -31.88
CA TYR A 360 17.71 19.95 -31.95
C TYR A 360 18.50 19.04 -32.92
N ASP A 361 18.97 19.55 -34.06
CA ASP A 361 19.88 18.83 -34.97
C ASP A 361 21.15 18.40 -34.23
N LYS A 362 21.76 19.28 -33.44
CA LYS A 362 22.96 18.97 -32.65
C LYS A 362 22.71 17.99 -31.51
N LEU A 363 21.59 18.12 -30.78
CA LEU A 363 21.20 17.16 -29.75
C LEU A 363 20.99 15.75 -30.32
N HIS A 364 20.26 15.63 -31.43
CA HIS A 364 20.09 14.33 -32.10
C HIS A 364 21.42 13.81 -32.66
N GLY A 365 22.24 14.67 -33.26
CA GLY A 365 23.59 14.32 -33.73
C GLY A 365 24.48 13.75 -32.61
N ALA A 366 24.41 14.30 -31.39
CA ALA A 366 25.12 13.77 -30.23
C ALA A 366 24.64 12.34 -29.87
N VAL A 367 23.32 12.14 -29.78
CA VAL A 367 22.70 10.82 -29.50
C VAL A 367 23.04 9.78 -30.58
N GLU A 368 22.93 10.15 -31.86
CA GLU A 368 23.22 9.26 -32.98
C GLU A 368 24.72 8.93 -33.12
N SER A 369 25.62 9.88 -32.81
CA SER A 369 27.07 9.63 -32.80
C SER A 369 27.51 8.56 -31.79
N LEU A 370 26.66 8.29 -30.78
CA LEU A 370 26.85 7.26 -29.76
C LEU A 370 25.99 6.01 -30.02
N ASN A 371 25.51 5.84 -31.26
CA ASN A 371 24.66 4.72 -31.72
C ASN A 371 23.37 4.54 -30.90
N ARG A 372 22.77 5.65 -30.44
CA ARG A 372 21.47 5.65 -29.75
C ARG A 372 20.36 6.21 -30.64
N THR A 373 19.11 6.06 -30.19
CA THR A 373 17.92 6.68 -30.78
C THR A 373 17.42 7.79 -29.87
N GLY A 374 17.18 8.99 -30.43
CA GLY A 374 16.50 10.07 -29.73
C GLY A 374 15.01 9.77 -29.52
N MET A 375 14.50 10.15 -28.35
CA MET A 375 13.07 10.21 -28.06
C MET A 375 12.74 11.63 -27.56
N THR A 376 11.61 12.18 -27.99
CA THR A 376 11.22 13.57 -27.72
C THR A 376 9.72 13.71 -27.52
N TRP A 377 9.30 14.79 -26.85
CA TRP A 377 7.91 15.21 -26.84
C TRP A 377 7.48 15.79 -28.19
N GLU A 378 6.18 15.87 -28.41
CA GLU A 378 5.60 16.05 -29.74
C GLU A 378 5.71 17.47 -30.31
N GLU A 379 6.00 18.46 -29.47
CA GLU A 379 6.31 19.84 -29.86
C GLU A 379 7.53 19.93 -30.77
N THR A 380 8.52 19.05 -30.59
CA THR A 380 9.66 18.93 -31.51
C THR A 380 9.21 18.65 -32.96
N LEU A 381 8.09 17.92 -33.13
CA LEU A 381 7.54 17.52 -34.43
C LEU A 381 6.37 18.40 -34.92
N PHE A 382 5.64 19.08 -34.03
CA PHE A 382 4.44 19.86 -34.39
C PHE A 382 4.54 21.37 -34.13
N HIS A 383 5.35 21.79 -33.16
CA HIS A 383 5.49 23.18 -32.71
C HIS A 383 6.92 23.72 -32.93
N SER A 384 7.59 23.26 -34.00
CA SER A 384 8.85 23.81 -34.48
C SER A 384 9.03 23.55 -35.98
N ASN A 385 10.03 24.19 -36.60
CA ASN A 385 10.43 23.92 -37.98
C ASN A 385 11.39 22.72 -38.12
N TYR A 386 11.74 22.05 -37.01
CA TYR A 386 12.63 20.89 -37.01
C TYR A 386 11.95 19.67 -37.65
N VAL A 387 12.76 18.80 -38.26
CA VAL A 387 12.29 17.54 -38.85
C VAL A 387 13.12 16.40 -38.23
N PRO A 388 12.66 15.81 -37.12
CA PRO A 388 13.41 14.77 -36.44
C PRO A 388 13.81 13.60 -37.39
N PRO A 389 15.02 13.03 -37.24
CA PRO A 389 15.45 11.80 -37.91
C PRO A 389 14.38 10.70 -37.84
N LYS A 390 14.18 9.93 -38.93
CA LYS A 390 13.02 9.02 -39.06
C LYS A 390 13.04 7.78 -38.16
N ASN A 391 14.14 7.52 -37.47
CA ASN A 391 14.26 6.58 -36.35
C ASN A 391 13.66 7.11 -35.04
N THR A 392 13.54 8.44 -34.86
CA THR A 392 13.07 9.10 -33.63
C THR A 392 11.75 8.51 -33.13
N ILE A 393 11.64 8.38 -31.81
CA ILE A 393 10.41 8.03 -31.12
C ILE A 393 9.78 9.31 -30.57
N ILE A 394 8.48 9.49 -30.78
CA ILE A 394 7.76 10.71 -30.37
C ILE A 394 6.75 10.34 -29.28
N GLN A 395 6.84 10.99 -28.13
CA GLN A 395 5.89 10.82 -27.03
C GLN A 395 4.75 11.83 -27.16
N SER A 396 3.54 11.31 -27.38
CA SER A 396 2.35 12.13 -27.65
C SER A 396 1.53 12.34 -26.38
N TRP A 397 1.46 13.59 -25.92
CA TRP A 397 0.97 13.95 -24.58
C TRP A 397 -0.15 15.01 -24.55
N ILE A 398 -0.21 15.94 -25.50
CA ILE A 398 -1.15 17.08 -25.42
C ILE A 398 -2.59 16.60 -25.70
N ASP A 399 -2.81 15.91 -26.82
CA ASP A 399 -4.13 15.41 -27.21
C ASP A 399 -4.12 13.99 -27.82
N GLU A 400 -5.25 13.29 -27.70
CA GLU A 400 -5.43 11.91 -28.21
C GLU A 400 -5.33 11.82 -29.74
N ALA A 401 -5.57 12.92 -30.46
CA ALA A 401 -5.44 12.98 -31.91
C ALA A 401 -3.98 13.19 -32.36
N SER A 402 -3.05 13.57 -31.48
CA SER A 402 -1.64 13.67 -31.87
C SER A 402 -1.03 12.30 -32.17
N ILE A 403 -1.49 11.23 -31.52
CA ILE A 403 -1.02 9.86 -31.80
C ILE A 403 -1.22 9.50 -33.30
N PRO A 404 -2.43 9.64 -33.90
CA PRO A 404 -2.61 9.48 -35.36
C PRO A 404 -1.83 10.51 -36.20
N LYS A 405 -1.70 11.78 -35.77
CA LYS A 405 -0.87 12.79 -36.49
C LYS A 405 0.59 12.31 -36.61
N THR A 406 1.15 11.76 -35.53
CA THR A 406 2.55 11.31 -35.40
C THR A 406 2.85 10.12 -36.31
N VAL A 407 2.02 9.09 -36.27
CA VAL A 407 2.23 7.89 -37.12
C VAL A 407 1.95 8.17 -38.59
N ALA A 408 1.05 9.10 -38.93
CA ALA A 408 0.83 9.56 -40.30
C ALA A 408 2.05 10.32 -40.88
N LYS A 409 2.81 11.05 -40.04
CA LYS A 409 4.13 11.61 -40.41
C LYS A 409 5.25 10.54 -40.51
N GLY A 410 4.94 9.27 -40.22
CA GLY A 410 5.82 8.12 -40.35
C GLY A 410 6.72 7.82 -39.13
N TYR A 411 6.49 8.50 -37.99
CA TYR A 411 7.30 8.32 -36.77
C TYR A 411 6.76 7.21 -35.87
N ARG A 412 7.64 6.63 -35.04
CA ARG A 412 7.22 5.75 -33.94
C ARG A 412 6.59 6.62 -32.84
N SER A 413 5.45 6.20 -32.31
CA SER A 413 4.69 6.94 -31.31
C SER A 413 4.56 6.16 -29.99
N ILE A 414 4.67 6.89 -28.89
CA ILE A 414 4.35 6.46 -27.53
C ILE A 414 3.13 7.26 -27.05
N ALA A 415 2.02 6.57 -26.83
CA ALA A 415 0.78 7.21 -26.38
C ALA A 415 0.83 7.54 -24.88
N SER A 416 0.83 8.82 -24.55
CA SER A 416 0.86 9.34 -23.16
C SER A 416 -0.14 10.50 -22.91
N PRO A 417 -1.31 10.59 -23.59
CA PRO A 417 -2.11 11.81 -23.57
C PRO A 417 -2.60 12.17 -22.17
N ALA A 418 -2.45 13.44 -21.79
CA ALA A 418 -2.84 13.98 -20.49
C ALA A 418 -4.35 13.83 -20.21
N SER A 419 -5.18 13.70 -21.25
CA SER A 419 -6.60 13.34 -21.13
C SER A 419 -6.85 11.98 -20.46
N ALA A 420 -5.90 11.03 -20.56
CA ALA A 420 -6.08 9.64 -20.18
C ALA A 420 -5.03 9.10 -19.19
N TYR A 421 -3.76 9.48 -19.34
CA TYR A 421 -2.62 8.75 -18.76
C TYR A 421 -1.73 9.55 -17.80
N TYR A 422 -2.00 10.85 -17.59
CA TYR A 422 -1.37 11.63 -16.52
C TYR A 422 -2.03 11.28 -15.17
N LEU A 423 -1.24 10.95 -14.16
CA LEU A 423 -1.70 10.43 -12.86
C LEU A 423 -1.72 11.51 -11.78
N ASP A 424 -0.99 12.59 -11.98
CA ASP A 424 -1.00 13.87 -11.26
C ASP A 424 -2.34 14.61 -11.29
N CYS A 425 -3.10 14.51 -12.38
CA CYS A 425 -4.39 15.18 -12.54
C CYS A 425 -5.44 14.83 -11.47
N GLY A 426 -6.32 15.79 -11.14
CA GLY A 426 -7.47 15.61 -10.26
C GLY A 426 -7.31 16.14 -8.84
N HIS A 427 -6.37 17.07 -8.63
CA HIS A 427 -6.06 17.69 -7.34
C HIS A 427 -6.36 19.20 -7.36
N GLY A 428 -6.10 19.90 -6.25
CA GLY A 428 -6.20 21.37 -6.22
C GLY A 428 -5.03 22.01 -7.00
N SER A 429 -5.14 23.28 -7.35
CA SER A 429 -3.99 24.08 -7.80
C SER A 429 -2.86 24.02 -6.76
N TRP A 430 -1.61 23.90 -7.22
CA TRP A 430 -0.42 24.04 -6.36
C TRP A 430 0.08 25.49 -6.27
N LEU A 431 -0.29 26.35 -7.22
CA LEU A 431 0.02 27.78 -7.21
C LEU A 431 -0.91 28.49 -6.21
N SER A 432 -0.33 28.96 -5.11
CA SER A 432 -1.05 29.54 -3.96
C SER A 432 -1.89 30.79 -4.28
N ASN A 433 -1.59 31.49 -5.38
CA ASN A 433 -2.34 32.64 -5.90
C ASN A 433 -3.43 32.25 -6.92
N VAL A 434 -3.52 30.99 -7.34
CA VAL A 434 -4.48 30.51 -8.35
C VAL A 434 -5.54 29.62 -7.70
N ALA A 435 -6.76 30.14 -7.58
CA ALA A 435 -7.90 29.37 -7.10
C ALA A 435 -8.43 28.44 -8.22
N GLY A 436 -8.18 27.14 -8.11
CA GLY A 436 -8.58 26.15 -9.11
C GLY A 436 -8.22 24.71 -8.76
N THR A 437 -8.39 23.82 -9.73
CA THR A 437 -7.92 22.43 -9.72
C THR A 437 -6.57 22.31 -10.46
N SER A 438 -6.05 21.09 -10.63
CA SER A 438 -4.93 20.83 -11.54
C SER A 438 -5.31 21.16 -12.99
N TRP A 439 -4.34 21.53 -13.82
CA TRP A 439 -4.58 21.98 -15.20
C TRP A 439 -5.21 20.89 -16.08
N CYS A 440 -4.87 19.63 -15.83
CA CYS A 440 -5.33 18.46 -16.59
C CYS A 440 -6.53 17.74 -15.94
N ASP A 441 -7.32 18.39 -15.07
CA ASP A 441 -8.50 17.80 -14.43
C ASP A 441 -9.51 17.19 -15.44
N PRO A 442 -10.34 16.19 -15.07
CA PRO A 442 -10.47 15.58 -13.74
C PRO A 442 -9.48 14.43 -13.49
N PHE A 443 -9.50 13.89 -12.27
CA PHE A 443 -8.75 12.69 -11.87
C PHE A 443 -8.93 11.51 -12.84
N LYS A 444 -7.82 10.99 -13.38
CA LYS A 444 -7.85 9.84 -14.30
C LYS A 444 -8.10 8.57 -13.51
N THR A 445 -9.33 8.07 -13.54
CA THR A 445 -9.69 6.81 -12.88
C THR A 445 -9.12 5.60 -13.62
N TRP A 446 -8.90 4.49 -12.91
CA TRP A 446 -8.49 3.21 -13.53
C TRP A 446 -9.46 2.75 -14.64
N MET A 447 -10.75 3.10 -14.55
CA MET A 447 -11.76 2.76 -15.58
C MET A 447 -11.60 3.61 -16.83
N HIS A 448 -11.12 4.85 -16.72
CA HIS A 448 -10.81 5.71 -17.85
C HIS A 448 -9.56 5.18 -18.57
N ILE A 449 -8.48 4.98 -17.80
CA ILE A 449 -7.21 4.39 -18.24
C ILE A 449 -7.41 3.03 -18.95
N TYR A 450 -8.26 2.15 -18.40
CA TYR A 450 -8.57 0.84 -19.02
C TYR A 450 -9.43 0.95 -20.30
N ASN A 451 -10.20 2.03 -20.46
CA ASN A 451 -11.11 2.16 -21.59
C ASN A 451 -10.50 2.83 -22.81
N PHE A 452 -9.45 3.65 -22.63
CA PHE A 452 -8.70 4.30 -23.69
C PHE A 452 -8.05 3.28 -24.64
N ASP A 453 -7.99 3.61 -25.93
CA ASP A 453 -7.35 2.82 -26.98
C ASP A 453 -6.31 3.69 -27.70
N PRO A 454 -5.01 3.46 -27.51
CA PRO A 454 -3.95 4.23 -28.17
C PRO A 454 -3.87 4.01 -29.69
N MET A 455 -4.67 3.10 -30.25
CA MET A 455 -4.83 2.91 -31.69
C MET A 455 -6.18 3.41 -32.24
N ALA A 456 -6.94 4.17 -31.45
CA ALA A 456 -8.17 4.81 -31.89
C ALA A 456 -7.94 5.67 -33.15
N ASN A 457 -8.91 5.64 -34.07
CA ASN A 457 -8.90 6.36 -35.35
C ASN A 457 -7.78 6.01 -36.35
N ILE A 458 -6.84 5.12 -36.01
CA ILE A 458 -5.79 4.64 -36.94
C ILE A 458 -6.30 3.42 -37.71
N THR A 459 -6.67 3.61 -38.97
CA THR A 459 -7.19 2.54 -39.86
C THR A 459 -6.10 1.73 -40.55
N SER A 460 -4.95 2.35 -40.83
CA SER A 460 -3.83 1.76 -41.56
C SER A 460 -3.05 0.76 -40.70
N ALA A 461 -3.01 -0.51 -41.15
CA ALA A 461 -2.25 -1.56 -40.49
C ALA A 461 -0.71 -1.35 -40.51
N LYS A 462 -0.22 -0.36 -41.29
CA LYS A 462 1.18 0.11 -41.24
C LYS A 462 1.37 1.11 -40.10
N GLU A 463 0.52 2.13 -40.02
CA GLU A 463 0.56 3.14 -38.95
C GLU A 463 0.29 2.55 -37.57
N ARG A 464 -0.62 1.56 -37.45
CA ARG A 464 -0.84 0.85 -36.17
C ARG A 464 0.40 0.13 -35.64
N LYS A 465 1.38 -0.20 -36.49
CA LYS A 465 2.68 -0.78 -36.06
C LYS A 465 3.68 0.28 -35.59
N LEU A 466 3.42 1.56 -35.86
CA LEU A 466 4.24 2.68 -35.40
C LEU A 466 3.83 3.14 -33.99
N VAL A 467 2.60 2.87 -33.54
CA VAL A 467 2.23 2.94 -32.11
C VAL A 467 2.90 1.76 -31.38
N ILE A 468 4.15 1.95 -30.98
CA ILE A 468 4.98 0.89 -30.38
C ILE A 468 4.69 0.69 -28.89
N GLY A 469 4.00 1.65 -28.26
CA GLY A 469 3.79 1.65 -26.81
C GLY A 469 2.85 2.71 -26.26
N ALA A 470 2.76 2.66 -24.93
CA ALA A 470 2.04 3.60 -24.10
C ALA A 470 2.81 3.80 -22.78
N GLU A 471 2.69 5.00 -22.22
CA GLU A 471 3.16 5.30 -20.85
C GLU A 471 2.05 5.97 -20.05
N VAL A 472 2.12 5.79 -18.73
CA VAL A 472 1.46 6.69 -17.79
C VAL A 472 2.51 7.59 -17.16
N ALA A 473 2.18 8.87 -16.99
CA ALA A 473 3.05 9.85 -16.36
C ALA A 473 2.63 10.10 -14.92
N LEU A 474 3.61 10.26 -14.04
CA LEU A 474 3.42 10.88 -12.73
C LEU A 474 4.40 12.04 -12.61
N TRP A 475 3.88 13.23 -12.94
CA TRP A 475 4.53 14.50 -12.63
C TRP A 475 4.43 14.80 -11.13
N SER A 476 5.41 15.54 -10.60
CA SER A 476 5.71 15.60 -9.17
C SER A 476 5.67 17.00 -8.55
N GLU A 477 5.00 17.98 -9.17
CA GLU A 477 4.68 19.28 -8.55
C GLU A 477 3.87 19.10 -7.26
N GLN A 478 3.08 18.02 -7.19
CA GLN A 478 2.30 17.62 -6.01
C GLN A 478 2.52 16.17 -5.57
N SER A 479 3.48 15.45 -6.14
CA SER A 479 3.76 14.05 -5.80
C SER A 479 5.11 13.92 -5.11
N ASP A 480 5.15 13.11 -4.06
CA ASP A 480 6.35 12.84 -3.25
C ASP A 480 6.31 11.38 -2.73
N PRO A 481 7.33 10.90 -2.00
CA PRO A 481 7.35 9.57 -1.40
C PRO A 481 6.17 9.23 -0.48
N THR A 482 5.43 10.22 0.06
CA THR A 482 4.27 9.96 0.93
C THR A 482 3.02 9.55 0.16
N VAL A 483 2.92 9.92 -1.13
CA VAL A 483 1.75 9.65 -2.00
C VAL A 483 2.03 8.72 -3.19
N LEU A 484 3.31 8.55 -3.59
CA LEU A 484 3.78 7.74 -4.73
C LEU A 484 2.96 6.46 -5.00
N ASP A 485 3.01 5.49 -4.09
CA ASP A 485 2.38 4.18 -4.23
C ASP A 485 0.87 4.26 -4.49
N ALA A 486 0.20 5.26 -3.91
CA ALA A 486 -1.24 5.45 -4.00
C ALA A 486 -1.64 6.23 -5.27
N ARG A 487 -0.81 7.18 -5.72
CA ARG A 487 -1.01 7.83 -7.03
C ARG A 487 -0.82 6.83 -8.17
N LEU A 488 0.24 6.02 -8.14
CA LEU A 488 0.54 5.03 -9.17
C LEU A 488 -0.45 3.85 -9.16
N TRP A 489 -0.56 3.13 -8.04
CA TRP A 489 -1.14 1.80 -8.03
C TRP A 489 -2.54 1.80 -7.42
N PRO A 490 -3.56 1.19 -8.06
CA PRO A 490 -3.48 0.29 -9.21
C PRO A 490 -3.86 0.97 -10.55
N ARG A 491 -3.78 2.30 -10.67
CA ARG A 491 -4.09 3.02 -11.91
C ARG A 491 -3.14 2.65 -13.06
N THR A 492 -1.83 2.68 -12.81
CA THR A 492 -0.79 2.21 -13.71
C THR A 492 -1.00 0.74 -14.16
N ALA A 493 -1.49 -0.11 -13.24
CA ALA A 493 -1.80 -1.51 -13.57
C ALA A 493 -2.95 -1.65 -14.60
N ALA A 494 -3.88 -0.69 -14.68
CA ALA A 494 -4.94 -0.69 -15.67
C ALA A 494 -4.41 -0.52 -17.10
N MET A 495 -3.46 0.40 -17.31
CA MET A 495 -2.75 0.55 -18.60
C MET A 495 -1.91 -0.69 -18.89
N ALA A 496 -1.21 -1.24 -17.89
CA ALA A 496 -0.37 -2.41 -18.09
C ALA A 496 -1.13 -3.63 -18.65
N GLU A 497 -2.43 -3.80 -18.35
CA GLU A 497 -3.24 -4.87 -18.96
C GLU A 497 -3.70 -4.56 -20.39
N THR A 498 -4.08 -3.32 -20.71
CA THR A 498 -4.45 -2.95 -22.08
C THR A 498 -3.24 -3.01 -23.01
N ALA A 499 -2.07 -2.59 -22.54
CA ALA A 499 -0.80 -2.68 -23.26
C ALA A 499 -0.22 -4.11 -23.34
N TRP A 500 -0.52 -5.00 -22.39
CA TRP A 500 -0.10 -6.41 -22.44
C TRP A 500 -1.06 -7.27 -23.28
N SER A 501 -2.37 -7.25 -23.00
CA SER A 501 -3.33 -8.25 -23.52
C SER A 501 -4.40 -7.67 -24.45
N GLY A 502 -4.36 -6.36 -24.72
CA GLY A 502 -5.46 -5.62 -25.32
C GLY A 502 -6.69 -5.51 -24.40
N LYS A 503 -7.71 -4.82 -24.88
CA LYS A 503 -9.06 -4.80 -24.28
C LYS A 503 -9.95 -5.93 -24.81
N THR A 504 -9.60 -6.49 -25.96
CA THR A 504 -10.31 -7.56 -26.67
C THR A 504 -9.51 -8.86 -26.57
N ASP A 505 -10.15 -9.98 -26.21
CA ASP A 505 -9.47 -11.27 -26.13
C ASP A 505 -9.29 -11.97 -27.50
N SER A 506 -8.59 -13.10 -27.48
CA SER A 506 -8.34 -13.97 -28.65
C SER A 506 -9.59 -14.58 -29.29
N ARG A 507 -10.79 -14.34 -28.74
CA ARG A 507 -12.09 -14.79 -29.25
C ARG A 507 -12.95 -13.62 -29.76
N GLY A 508 -12.42 -12.39 -29.73
CA GLY A 508 -13.12 -11.17 -30.12
C GLY A 508 -14.02 -10.57 -29.02
N HIS A 509 -13.95 -11.07 -27.78
CA HIS A 509 -14.75 -10.52 -26.67
C HIS A 509 -14.10 -9.27 -26.08
N VAL A 510 -14.82 -8.16 -26.09
CA VAL A 510 -14.38 -6.87 -25.53
C VAL A 510 -14.65 -6.87 -24.02
N ARG A 511 -13.58 -6.94 -23.23
CA ARG A 511 -13.67 -7.05 -21.76
C ARG A 511 -14.23 -5.77 -21.16
N THR A 512 -15.32 -5.90 -20.42
CA THR A 512 -15.96 -4.77 -19.70
C THR A 512 -15.22 -4.46 -18.40
N THR A 513 -15.25 -3.21 -17.95
CA THR A 513 -14.70 -2.81 -16.63
C THR A 513 -15.27 -3.66 -15.48
N LYS A 514 -16.51 -4.14 -15.61
CA LYS A 514 -17.16 -5.06 -14.67
C LYS A 514 -16.41 -6.40 -14.54
N GLU A 515 -16.02 -7.03 -15.64
CA GLU A 515 -15.26 -8.30 -15.64
C GLU A 515 -13.81 -8.10 -15.14
N VAL A 516 -13.26 -6.91 -15.41
CA VAL A 516 -11.90 -6.50 -15.06
C VAL A 516 -11.76 -6.18 -13.57
N ALA A 517 -12.77 -5.53 -12.97
CA ALA A 517 -12.73 -5.03 -11.60
C ALA A 517 -12.35 -6.10 -10.56
N GLN A 518 -12.87 -7.34 -10.68
CA GLN A 518 -12.55 -8.41 -9.73
C GLN A 518 -11.06 -8.79 -9.76
N ARG A 519 -10.44 -8.79 -10.95
CA ARG A 519 -9.02 -9.12 -11.12
C ARG A 519 -8.13 -7.97 -10.67
N LEU A 520 -8.48 -6.72 -11.02
CA LEU A 520 -7.74 -5.55 -10.55
C LEU A 520 -7.81 -5.38 -9.03
N HIS A 521 -8.95 -5.69 -8.41
CA HIS A 521 -9.07 -5.79 -6.94
C HIS A 521 -8.11 -6.85 -6.37
N ASN A 522 -8.08 -8.05 -6.95
CA ASN A 522 -7.18 -9.11 -6.51
C ASN A 522 -5.70 -8.69 -6.63
N GLN A 523 -5.31 -8.09 -7.76
CA GLN A 523 -3.95 -7.56 -7.96
C GLN A 523 -3.62 -6.44 -6.96
N ARG A 524 -4.53 -5.49 -6.73
CA ARG A 524 -4.38 -4.44 -5.71
C ARG A 524 -4.17 -5.02 -4.31
N PHE A 525 -4.91 -6.05 -3.92
CA PHE A 525 -4.69 -6.74 -2.64
C PHE A 525 -3.39 -7.56 -2.60
N ARG A 526 -2.92 -8.09 -3.74
CA ARG A 526 -1.62 -8.77 -3.86
C ARG A 526 -0.45 -7.79 -3.73
N MET A 527 -0.49 -6.67 -4.45
CA MET A 527 0.47 -5.58 -4.34
C MET A 527 0.60 -5.06 -2.90
N VAL A 528 -0.51 -4.85 -2.19
CA VAL A 528 -0.52 -4.51 -0.75
C VAL A 528 0.03 -5.63 0.14
N GLY A 529 -0.11 -6.90 -0.26
CA GLY A 529 0.54 -8.03 0.39
C GLY A 529 2.06 -8.06 0.19
N ARG A 530 2.53 -7.60 -0.98
CA ARG A 530 3.94 -7.46 -1.38
C ARG A 530 4.60 -6.15 -0.92
N GLY A 531 3.86 -5.29 -0.22
CA GLY A 531 4.38 -4.05 0.40
C GLY A 531 4.07 -2.75 -0.34
N ILE A 532 3.45 -2.80 -1.53
CA ILE A 532 3.07 -1.63 -2.33
C ILE A 532 1.78 -1.03 -1.78
N MET A 533 1.78 0.24 -1.39
CA MET A 533 0.68 0.91 -0.67
C MET A 533 -0.48 1.40 -1.57
N ALA A 534 -0.80 0.61 -2.60
CA ALA A 534 -1.80 0.90 -3.65
C ALA A 534 -3.18 1.35 -3.12
N GLU A 535 -3.84 2.31 -3.79
CA GLU A 535 -5.12 2.90 -3.38
C GLU A 535 -6.30 1.88 -3.36
N PRO A 536 -7.34 2.08 -2.53
CA PRO A 536 -8.49 1.18 -2.44
C PRO A 536 -9.63 1.55 -3.41
N LEU A 537 -9.71 0.84 -4.54
CA LEU A 537 -10.69 1.09 -5.61
C LEU A 537 -12.18 1.17 -5.20
N GLN A 538 -12.61 0.33 -4.26
CA GLN A 538 -14.00 0.26 -3.79
C GLN A 538 -14.06 -0.32 -2.36
N PRO A 539 -15.16 -0.07 -1.60
CA PRO A 539 -15.41 -0.74 -0.33
C PRO A 539 -15.35 -2.27 -0.43
N LEU A 540 -14.48 -2.88 0.38
CA LEU A 540 -14.26 -4.34 0.49
C LEU A 540 -15.57 -5.15 0.62
N TRP A 541 -16.62 -4.57 1.20
CA TRP A 541 -17.95 -5.19 1.33
C TRP A 541 -18.59 -5.53 -0.03
N LEU A 542 -18.43 -4.69 -1.06
CA LEU A 542 -18.99 -4.93 -2.39
C LEU A 542 -18.30 -6.11 -3.09
N LEU A 543 -16.96 -6.09 -3.08
CA LEU A 543 -16.11 -7.16 -3.61
C LEU A 543 -16.43 -8.52 -2.96
N ARG A 544 -16.49 -8.57 -1.62
CA ARG A 544 -16.75 -9.82 -0.88
C ARG A 544 -18.12 -10.46 -1.16
N ARG A 545 -19.08 -9.69 -1.65
CA ARG A 545 -20.44 -10.17 -1.99
C ARG A 545 -20.64 -10.35 -3.50
N ASN A 546 -19.62 -10.09 -4.31
CA ASN A 546 -19.71 -9.93 -5.77
C ASN A 546 -20.76 -8.89 -6.24
N LEU A 547 -21.18 -7.98 -5.36
CA LEU A 547 -22.17 -6.93 -5.66
C LEU A 547 -21.56 -5.78 -6.49
N ALA A 548 -20.22 -5.72 -6.57
CA ALA A 548 -19.53 -4.92 -7.59
C ALA A 548 -19.86 -5.38 -9.03
N LEU A 549 -20.28 -6.64 -9.23
CA LEU A 549 -20.77 -7.16 -10.50
C LEU A 549 -22.26 -6.87 -10.72
N GLY A 550 -22.76 -5.73 -10.24
CA GLY A 550 -24.16 -5.34 -10.31
C GLY A 550 -24.74 -5.46 -11.72
N SER A 551 -25.95 -6.00 -11.82
CA SER A 551 -26.79 -5.82 -13.01
C SER A 551 -27.18 -4.35 -13.11
N GLY A 552 -27.10 -3.77 -14.32
CA GLY A 552 -27.83 -2.53 -14.60
C GLY A 552 -29.32 -2.79 -14.37
N GLY A 553 -29.92 -2.13 -13.40
CA GLY A 553 -31.28 -2.38 -12.96
C GLY A 553 -31.79 -1.23 -12.11
N ASN A 554 -33.02 -0.81 -12.37
CA ASN A 554 -33.64 0.33 -11.70
C ASN A 554 -33.63 0.19 -10.18
N GLY A 555 -33.56 1.33 -9.48
CA GLY A 555 -33.78 1.40 -8.04
C GLY A 555 -35.14 0.77 -7.69
N GLY A 556 -35.11 -0.29 -6.88
CA GLY A 556 -36.27 -1.13 -6.62
C GLY A 556 -37.31 -0.46 -5.73
N GLY A 557 -38.33 0.15 -6.34
CA GLY A 557 -39.63 0.29 -5.70
C GLY A 557 -40.13 -1.10 -5.26
N HIS A 558 -40.70 -1.20 -4.06
CA HIS A 558 -41.22 -2.48 -3.57
C HIS A 558 -42.45 -2.91 -4.36
N GLY A 559 -42.54 -4.20 -4.69
CA GLY A 559 -43.44 -4.70 -5.71
C GLY A 559 -44.86 -5.01 -5.24
N SER A 560 -45.79 -4.89 -6.20
CA SER A 560 -47.11 -5.52 -6.22
C SER A 560 -47.32 -6.12 -7.61
N GLY A 561 -47.57 -7.42 -7.73
CA GLY A 561 -47.60 -8.12 -9.02
C GLY A 561 -48.99 -8.41 -9.55
N SER A 562 -49.14 -8.49 -10.88
CA SER A 562 -50.12 -9.28 -11.63
C SER A 562 -49.86 -9.14 -13.15
N GLY A 563 -50.39 -10.04 -13.97
CA GLY A 563 -50.53 -9.85 -15.43
C GLY A 563 -49.79 -10.87 -16.31
N ASN A 564 -50.55 -11.62 -17.11
CA ASN A 564 -50.04 -12.48 -18.19
C ASN A 564 -49.62 -11.66 -19.43
N GLY A 565 -48.70 -12.19 -20.24
CA GLY A 565 -48.41 -11.72 -21.61
C GLY A 565 -47.50 -12.69 -22.35
N SER A 566 -47.87 -13.09 -23.58
CA SER A 566 -47.24 -14.22 -24.30
C SER A 566 -46.82 -13.88 -25.73
N ASN A 567 -45.76 -14.56 -26.20
CA ASN A 567 -45.25 -14.63 -27.59
C ASN A 567 -44.57 -13.34 -28.14
N GLY A 568 -43.58 -13.43 -29.03
CA GLY A 568 -42.89 -14.65 -29.49
C GLY A 568 -41.72 -14.42 -30.48
N SER A 569 -40.86 -15.45 -30.58
CA SER A 569 -40.03 -15.88 -31.73
C SER A 569 -39.31 -14.88 -32.67
N ASN A 570 -37.98 -15.08 -32.78
CA ASN A 570 -37.14 -15.06 -34.00
C ASN A 570 -36.91 -13.71 -34.75
N SER A 571 -35.77 -13.49 -35.45
CA SER A 571 -34.45 -14.15 -35.45
C SER A 571 -33.37 -13.32 -36.18
N SER A 572 -32.08 -13.65 -35.94
CA SER A 572 -30.91 -13.55 -36.85
C SER A 572 -30.40 -12.20 -37.40
N ASN A 573 -29.09 -11.99 -37.16
CA ASN A 573 -28.06 -11.46 -38.07
C ASN A 573 -27.98 -9.96 -38.44
N SER A 574 -27.09 -9.28 -37.70
CA SER A 574 -25.85 -8.59 -38.17
C SER A 574 -25.86 -7.43 -39.18
N SER A 575 -24.89 -6.52 -38.94
CA SER A 575 -24.29 -5.52 -39.84
C SER A 575 -25.17 -4.40 -40.41
N ALA A 576 -25.07 -3.20 -39.80
CA ALA A 576 -24.83 -1.93 -40.50
C ALA A 576 -24.41 -0.86 -39.47
N ALA A 577 -23.54 0.07 -39.87
CA ALA A 577 -23.29 1.32 -39.16
C ALA A 577 -24.07 2.47 -39.84
N ASN A 578 -24.36 3.54 -39.10
CA ASN A 578 -24.88 4.83 -39.58
C ASN A 578 -26.05 4.79 -40.59
N ALA A 579 -27.29 4.85 -40.09
CA ALA A 579 -28.48 5.24 -40.86
C ALA A 579 -29.12 6.50 -40.25
N SER A 580 -29.66 7.39 -41.09
CA SER A 580 -30.08 8.75 -40.68
C SER A 580 -31.31 8.80 -39.76
N LEU A 581 -31.42 9.89 -39.00
CA LEU A 581 -32.66 10.39 -38.37
C LEU A 581 -33.85 10.51 -39.37
N ASP A 582 -33.57 10.53 -40.67
CA ASP A 582 -34.56 10.63 -41.73
C ASP A 582 -35.41 9.38 -41.98
N SER A 583 -35.04 8.21 -41.45
CA SER A 583 -35.84 6.98 -41.63
C SER A 583 -37.04 6.88 -40.67
N MET A 584 -37.12 7.74 -39.65
CA MET A 584 -38.21 7.69 -38.67
C MET A 584 -39.55 8.08 -39.30
N GLY A 585 -40.59 7.28 -39.09
CA GLY A 585 -41.95 7.64 -39.50
C GLY A 585 -42.41 8.94 -38.83
N GLU A 586 -43.26 9.72 -39.49
CA GLU A 586 -43.64 11.06 -39.01
C GLU A 586 -44.25 11.03 -37.60
N GLU A 587 -45.10 10.05 -37.29
CA GLU A 587 -45.64 9.85 -35.94
C GLU A 587 -44.56 9.44 -34.92
N GLN A 588 -43.52 8.70 -35.31
CA GLN A 588 -42.38 8.40 -34.44
C GLN A 588 -41.58 9.67 -34.13
N ARG A 589 -41.38 10.55 -35.12
CA ARG A 589 -40.75 11.87 -34.88
C ARG A 589 -41.64 12.76 -34.01
N ARG A 590 -42.98 12.70 -34.17
CA ARG A 590 -43.94 13.44 -33.34
C ARG A 590 -43.93 12.95 -31.88
N ILE A 591 -43.85 11.63 -31.66
CA ILE A 591 -43.69 11.02 -30.33
C ILE A 591 -42.34 11.42 -29.72
N LEU A 592 -41.25 11.42 -30.49
CA LEU A 592 -39.93 11.83 -30.01
C LEU A 592 -39.89 13.31 -29.62
N ARG A 593 -40.44 14.21 -30.45
CA ARG A 593 -40.57 15.65 -30.14
C ARG A 593 -41.36 15.88 -28.86
N ARG A 594 -42.53 15.25 -28.70
CA ARG A 594 -43.34 15.33 -27.48
C ARG A 594 -42.58 14.84 -26.23
N LYS A 595 -41.74 13.80 -26.34
CA LYS A 595 -40.90 13.35 -25.22
C LYS A 595 -39.78 14.33 -24.87
N ILE A 596 -39.18 14.99 -25.87
CA ILE A 596 -38.16 16.03 -25.67
C ILE A 596 -38.79 17.29 -25.04
N GLU A 597 -39.98 17.69 -25.49
CA GLU A 597 -40.74 18.80 -24.89
C GLU A 597 -41.14 18.50 -23.44
N ALA A 598 -41.61 17.28 -23.15
CA ALA A 598 -41.92 16.86 -21.78
C ALA A 598 -40.68 16.84 -20.87
N LEU A 599 -39.52 16.40 -21.37
CA LEU A 599 -38.26 16.46 -20.62
C LEU A 599 -37.84 17.91 -20.32
N LYS A 600 -37.92 18.81 -21.32
CA LYS A 600 -37.63 20.24 -21.13
C LYS A 600 -38.59 20.91 -20.15
N ALA A 601 -39.86 20.53 -20.13
CA ALA A 601 -40.83 21.03 -19.16
C ALA A 601 -40.47 20.61 -17.72
N ILE A 602 -40.08 19.35 -17.51
CA ILE A 602 -39.60 18.84 -16.21
C ILE A 602 -38.29 19.53 -15.79
N GLU A 603 -37.39 19.77 -16.72
CA GLU A 603 -36.12 20.47 -16.47
C GLU A 603 -36.37 21.92 -16.03
N LEU A 604 -37.31 22.62 -16.68
CA LEU A 604 -37.75 23.97 -16.28
C LEU A 604 -38.44 23.98 -14.91
N GLU A 605 -39.29 22.99 -14.63
CA GLU A 605 -39.96 22.83 -13.32
C GLU A 605 -38.96 22.56 -12.19
N VAL A 606 -37.88 21.81 -12.47
CA VAL A 606 -36.78 21.56 -11.50
C VAL A 606 -35.98 22.83 -11.22
N GLU A 607 -35.69 23.68 -12.22
CA GLU A 607 -35.07 24.98 -11.96
C GLU A 607 -36.00 25.93 -11.19
N GLN A 608 -37.29 25.99 -11.54
CA GLN A 608 -38.25 26.81 -10.80
C GLN A 608 -38.36 26.41 -9.33
N LEU A 609 -38.35 25.09 -9.04
CA LEU A 609 -38.33 24.54 -7.68
C LEU A 609 -37.01 24.80 -6.92
N LYS A 610 -35.88 25.02 -7.62
CA LYS A 610 -34.64 25.50 -7.00
C LYS A 610 -34.76 26.99 -6.66
N GLU A 611 -35.23 27.82 -7.58
CA GLU A 611 -35.43 29.26 -7.34
C GLU A 611 -36.39 29.52 -6.18
N ASP A 612 -37.56 28.87 -6.16
CA ASP A 612 -38.54 28.98 -5.07
C ASP A 612 -37.94 28.56 -3.71
N ARG A 613 -37.13 27.49 -3.70
CA ARG A 613 -36.47 27.00 -2.49
C ARG A 613 -35.36 27.95 -2.02
N ILE A 614 -34.65 28.57 -2.95
CA ILE A 614 -33.67 29.63 -2.65
C ILE A 614 -34.42 30.84 -2.08
N GLU A 615 -35.46 31.35 -2.74
CA GLU A 615 -36.21 32.52 -2.25
C GLU A 615 -36.89 32.28 -0.89
N GLN A 616 -37.49 31.10 -0.66
CA GLN A 616 -38.00 30.76 0.68
C GLN A 616 -36.88 30.76 1.74
N THR A 617 -35.68 30.29 1.40
CA THR A 617 -34.53 30.26 2.32
C THR A 617 -34.01 31.67 2.59
N THR A 618 -33.81 32.47 1.55
CA THR A 618 -33.35 33.86 1.61
C THR A 618 -34.31 34.74 2.42
N ARG A 619 -35.62 34.63 2.19
CA ARG A 619 -36.65 35.32 3.00
C ARG A 619 -36.64 34.87 4.46
N ARG A 620 -36.45 33.56 4.72
CA ARG A 620 -36.40 32.99 6.08
C ARG A 620 -35.13 33.36 6.86
N LEU A 621 -34.08 33.80 6.16
CA LEU A 621 -32.84 34.33 6.72
C LEU A 621 -32.79 35.87 6.76
N GLY A 622 -33.83 36.56 6.27
CA GLY A 622 -33.93 38.02 6.29
C GLY A 622 -32.98 38.76 5.33
N ILE A 623 -32.43 38.06 4.33
CA ILE A 623 -31.47 38.63 3.38
C ILE A 623 -32.23 39.32 2.24
N ASN A 624 -31.87 40.57 1.92
CA ASN A 624 -32.52 41.32 0.86
C ASN A 624 -31.94 41.00 -0.53
N LYS A 625 -32.79 41.03 -1.57
CA LYS A 625 -32.65 40.35 -2.87
C LYS A 625 -31.58 40.93 -3.85
N ILE A 626 -30.52 41.55 -3.33
CA ILE A 626 -29.42 42.15 -4.10
C ILE A 626 -28.04 41.59 -3.68
N ALA A 627 -27.93 40.93 -2.51
CA ALA A 627 -26.69 40.34 -2.02
C ALA A 627 -26.71 38.79 -2.12
N SER A 628 -26.61 38.25 -3.34
CA SER A 628 -26.60 36.79 -3.56
C SER A 628 -25.66 36.31 -4.68
N MET A 629 -24.49 36.94 -4.80
CA MET A 629 -23.26 36.28 -5.26
C MET A 629 -22.18 36.50 -4.19
N ASN A 630 -21.29 35.53 -4.00
CA ASN A 630 -20.27 35.47 -2.93
C ASN A 630 -20.81 35.49 -1.49
N VAL A 631 -21.29 34.33 -1.00
CA VAL A 631 -21.44 34.05 0.44
C VAL A 631 -20.33 33.11 0.90
N LEU A 632 -19.08 33.61 0.87
CA LEU A 632 -17.88 32.93 1.40
C LEU A 632 -16.95 33.90 2.18
N SER A 633 -17.39 35.12 2.46
CA SER A 633 -16.60 36.22 3.04
C SER A 633 -17.10 36.71 4.41
N LEU A 634 -17.84 35.88 5.15
CA LEU A 634 -18.45 36.23 6.45
C LEU A 634 -17.55 36.02 7.68
N PHE A 635 -16.28 36.39 7.58
CA PHE A 635 -15.44 36.84 8.70
C PHE A 635 -14.34 37.77 8.14
N GLY A 636 -14.29 39.02 8.60
CA GLY A 636 -13.39 40.02 8.03
C GLY A 636 -13.76 41.46 8.39
N ARG A 637 -13.54 41.86 9.65
CA ARG A 637 -13.51 43.26 10.08
C ARG A 637 -12.38 43.50 11.05
N GLU A 638 -11.69 44.60 10.84
CA GLU A 638 -10.49 45.01 11.59
C GLU A 638 -10.81 45.50 13.01
N SER A 639 -12.08 45.85 13.27
CA SER A 639 -12.59 46.34 14.56
C SER A 639 -12.55 45.32 15.70
N ASP A 640 -12.48 44.03 15.38
CA ASP A 640 -12.64 42.96 16.37
C ASP A 640 -11.31 42.65 17.11
N TRP A 641 -10.19 43.22 16.61
CA TRP A 641 -8.82 42.96 17.09
C TRP A 641 -8.30 43.93 18.16
N GLN A 642 -9.12 44.86 18.68
CA GLN A 642 -8.70 45.82 19.70
C GLN A 642 -9.44 45.70 21.04
N ARG A 643 -9.00 44.75 21.89
CA ARG A 643 -8.91 44.87 23.37
C ARG A 643 -8.43 43.58 24.06
N VAL A 644 -7.12 43.41 24.19
CA VAL A 644 -6.51 42.54 25.22
C VAL A 644 -5.37 43.32 25.91
N PRO A 645 -5.39 43.50 27.24
CA PRO A 645 -4.38 44.31 27.93
C PRO A 645 -3.10 43.51 28.27
N ASN A 646 -1.95 44.16 28.11
CA ASN A 646 -0.63 43.63 28.46
C ASN A 646 -0.55 43.19 29.93
N SER A 647 -0.56 41.88 30.20
CA SER A 647 -0.31 41.31 31.55
C SER A 647 0.00 39.79 31.58
N ALA A 648 0.16 39.13 30.43
CA ALA A 648 0.39 37.68 30.38
C ALA A 648 1.81 37.25 30.81
N SER A 649 2.78 38.17 30.79
CA SER A 649 4.22 37.91 31.00
C SER A 649 4.64 37.57 32.43
N GLU A 650 3.74 37.67 33.43
CA GLU A 650 4.09 37.51 34.85
C GLU A 650 3.43 36.32 35.56
N ARG A 651 2.64 35.47 34.86
CA ARG A 651 1.86 34.40 35.51
C ARG A 651 2.36 32.96 35.36
N PHE A 652 3.41 32.72 34.55
CA PHE A 652 4.00 31.39 34.39
C PHE A 652 5.52 31.41 34.58
N GLY A 653 5.95 31.74 35.80
CA GLY A 653 7.32 31.50 36.25
C GLY A 653 7.58 30.01 36.49
N ALA A 654 8.85 29.61 36.29
CA ALA A 654 9.47 28.33 36.64
C ALA A 654 9.03 27.05 35.87
N ALA A 655 9.95 26.63 34.99
CA ALA A 655 10.24 25.26 34.52
C ALA A 655 9.20 24.49 33.64
N PRO A 656 9.65 23.83 32.55
CA PRO A 656 8.81 22.95 31.75
C PRO A 656 8.56 21.61 32.47
N ALA A 657 7.29 21.25 32.65
CA ALA A 657 6.91 19.98 33.28
C ALA A 657 7.22 18.78 32.38
N GLN A 658 8.24 17.99 32.72
CA GLN A 658 8.59 16.77 31.99
C GLN A 658 7.45 15.74 32.00
N LEU A 659 7.16 15.15 30.83
CA LEU A 659 6.05 14.22 30.63
C LEU A 659 6.36 12.83 31.23
N THR A 660 5.96 12.58 32.47
CA THR A 660 6.27 11.32 33.16
C THR A 660 5.38 10.14 32.72
N TRP A 661 5.92 8.92 32.80
CA TRP A 661 5.19 7.69 32.44
C TRP A 661 3.86 7.51 33.20
N ASP A 662 3.75 7.99 34.43
CA ASP A 662 2.52 7.84 35.24
C ASP A 662 1.44 8.88 34.91
N LEU A 663 1.82 10.05 34.34
CA LEU A 663 0.87 10.95 33.68
C LEU A 663 0.25 10.26 32.45
N LEU A 664 1.07 9.63 31.60
CA LEU A 664 0.55 8.97 30.40
C LEU A 664 -0.30 7.73 30.73
N LYS A 665 0.07 6.93 31.74
CA LYS A 665 -0.76 5.82 32.26
C LYS A 665 -2.12 6.31 32.78
N LYS A 666 -2.21 7.52 33.37
CA LYS A 666 -3.49 8.13 33.77
C LYS A 666 -4.33 8.52 32.55
N ALA A 667 -3.75 9.20 31.56
CA ALA A 667 -4.46 9.62 30.34
C ALA A 667 -5.08 8.42 29.59
N VAL A 668 -4.29 7.38 29.30
CA VAL A 668 -4.78 6.17 28.62
C VAL A 668 -5.85 5.43 29.45
N ALA A 669 -5.81 5.53 30.79
CA ALA A 669 -6.84 4.95 31.67
C ALA A 669 -8.16 5.77 31.71
N GLU A 670 -8.13 7.10 31.48
CA GLU A 670 -9.34 7.89 31.26
C GLU A 670 -9.97 7.60 29.89
N GLU A 671 -9.16 7.46 28.84
CA GLU A 671 -9.63 7.08 27.51
C GLU A 671 -10.34 5.70 27.52
N ASP A 672 -9.72 4.68 28.15
CA ASP A 672 -10.31 3.34 28.27
C ASP A 672 -11.58 3.34 29.18
N LYS A 673 -11.67 4.24 30.17
CA LYS A 673 -12.94 4.51 30.91
C LYS A 673 -14.02 5.12 29.99
N TYR A 674 -13.66 5.99 29.06
CA TYR A 674 -14.60 6.64 28.15
C TYR A 674 -15.11 5.67 27.06
N GLN A 675 -14.21 4.88 26.47
CA GLN A 675 -14.53 3.81 25.52
C GLN A 675 -15.36 2.69 26.14
N SER A 676 -15.03 2.25 27.38
CA SER A 676 -15.80 1.20 28.07
C SER A 676 -17.20 1.65 28.49
N LYS A 677 -17.45 2.95 28.69
CA LYS A 677 -18.81 3.51 28.84
C LYS A 677 -19.63 3.45 27.54
N LYS A 678 -19.01 3.69 26.36
CA LYS A 678 -19.71 3.60 25.06
C LYS A 678 -20.08 2.16 24.69
N ASN A 679 -19.20 1.19 24.96
CA ASN A 679 -19.36 -0.20 24.48
C ASN A 679 -20.30 -1.10 25.30
N TRP A 680 -20.88 -0.65 26.41
CA TRP A 680 -21.73 -1.49 27.29
C TRP A 680 -23.17 -1.74 26.78
N SER A 681 -23.57 -1.15 25.64
CA SER A 681 -24.95 -1.23 25.14
C SER A 681 -25.31 -2.48 24.33
N SER A 682 -24.33 -3.26 23.86
CA SER A 682 -24.54 -4.25 22.78
C SER A 682 -24.52 -5.72 23.20
N THR A 683 -23.98 -6.11 24.36
CA THR A 683 -23.81 -7.52 24.73
C THR A 683 -24.19 -7.86 26.18
N LYS A 684 -25.36 -8.51 26.36
CA LYS A 684 -25.71 -9.25 27.58
C LYS A 684 -24.88 -10.55 27.65
N GLY A 685 -23.61 -10.48 28.07
CA GLY A 685 -22.72 -11.64 28.12
C GLY A 685 -21.74 -11.62 29.30
N ARG A 686 -21.55 -12.78 29.95
CA ARG A 686 -20.52 -12.96 30.98
C ARG A 686 -19.15 -13.12 30.31
N GLY A 687 -18.38 -12.03 30.21
CA GLY A 687 -16.97 -12.06 29.85
C GLY A 687 -16.13 -11.47 30.98
N ASN A 688 -14.99 -12.09 31.30
CA ASN A 688 -14.04 -11.50 32.25
C ASN A 688 -13.55 -10.15 31.73
N ARG A 689 -13.57 -9.12 32.58
CA ARG A 689 -12.84 -7.87 32.32
C ARG A 689 -11.36 -8.22 32.15
N LYS A 690 -10.85 -8.18 30.92
CA LYS A 690 -9.41 -7.98 30.72
C LYS A 690 -9.07 -6.60 31.31
N PRO A 691 -7.97 -6.44 32.07
CA PRO A 691 -7.60 -5.14 32.61
C PRO A 691 -7.32 -4.13 31.47
N PRO A 692 -7.31 -2.81 31.74
CA PRO A 692 -7.04 -1.78 30.73
C PRO A 692 -5.80 -2.07 29.90
N ILE A 693 -5.73 -1.59 28.66
CA ILE A 693 -4.56 -1.88 27.78
C ILE A 693 -3.25 -1.36 28.40
N ALA A 694 -3.28 -0.23 29.10
CA ALA A 694 -2.15 0.32 29.86
C ALA A 694 -1.64 -0.59 31.01
N ARG A 695 -2.40 -1.62 31.43
CA ARG A 695 -1.96 -2.66 32.39
C ARG A 695 -1.59 -3.99 31.71
N ARG A 696 -1.46 -4.02 30.39
CA ARG A 696 -1.07 -5.18 29.57
C ARG A 696 0.00 -4.84 28.52
N LEU A 697 0.65 -3.69 28.70
CA LEU A 697 1.86 -3.27 28.01
C LEU A 697 2.97 -3.21 29.06
N ASP A 698 3.69 -4.32 29.22
CA ASP A 698 4.98 -4.33 29.90
C ASP A 698 6.12 -4.04 28.90
N ALA A 699 7.28 -3.65 29.43
CA ALA A 699 8.42 -3.20 28.64
C ALA A 699 8.97 -4.30 27.71
N ASP A 700 8.95 -5.57 28.13
CA ASP A 700 9.43 -6.70 27.33
C ASP A 700 8.44 -7.11 26.23
N SER A 701 7.14 -6.89 26.42
CA SER A 701 6.15 -7.01 25.33
C SER A 701 6.35 -5.92 24.27
N ILE A 702 6.84 -4.74 24.63
CA ILE A 702 7.18 -3.67 23.67
C ILE A 702 8.53 -3.95 22.96
N LYS A 703 9.57 -4.42 23.68
CA LYS A 703 10.84 -4.87 23.07
C LYS A 703 10.61 -5.86 21.93
N LYS A 704 9.66 -6.79 22.08
CA LYS A 704 9.30 -7.81 21.07
C LYS A 704 8.61 -7.25 19.81
N PHE A 705 8.42 -5.94 19.69
CA PHE A 705 7.94 -5.27 18.48
C PHE A 705 9.00 -4.37 17.80
N GLY A 706 10.23 -4.30 18.32
CA GLY A 706 11.37 -3.69 17.62
C GLY A 706 11.39 -2.16 17.51
N VAL A 707 10.38 -1.44 18.05
CA VAL A 707 10.34 0.02 18.05
C VAL A 707 9.77 0.53 19.38
N TYR A 708 10.54 1.34 20.12
CA TYR A 708 10.00 2.18 21.19
C TYR A 708 9.59 3.54 20.60
N PRO A 709 8.33 4.01 20.76
CA PRO A 709 7.91 5.32 20.26
C PRO A 709 8.70 6.51 20.83
N MET A 710 9.36 6.34 21.98
CA MET A 710 10.22 7.35 22.61
C MET A 710 11.65 7.42 22.01
N GLN A 711 12.03 6.52 21.09
CA GLN A 711 13.38 6.47 20.50
C GLN A 711 13.53 7.21 19.17
N GLN A 712 12.52 7.98 18.74
CA GLN A 712 12.66 8.89 17.59
C GLN A 712 13.38 10.20 17.93
N TYR A 713 13.83 10.38 19.18
CA TYR A 713 14.85 11.36 19.55
C TYR A 713 16.10 10.63 20.08
N PRO A 714 17.32 11.05 19.69
CA PRO A 714 18.55 10.38 20.09
C PRO A 714 18.89 10.70 21.55
N ILE A 715 18.55 9.78 22.46
CA ILE A 715 19.17 9.78 23.79
C ILE A 715 20.63 9.38 23.58
N LEU A 716 21.54 10.35 23.64
CA LEU A 716 22.97 10.10 23.65
C LEU A 716 23.43 9.71 25.06
N SER A 717 24.40 8.83 25.16
CA SER A 717 25.06 8.42 26.39
C SER A 717 26.55 8.25 26.11
N ILE A 718 27.37 8.69 27.06
CA ILE A 718 28.82 8.59 26.94
C ILE A 718 29.23 7.15 27.23
N CYS A 719 30.15 6.60 26.44
CA CYS A 719 30.74 5.30 26.73
C CYS A 719 31.81 5.43 27.80
N ASP A 720 31.53 4.93 29.01
CA ASP A 720 32.41 4.97 30.19
C ASP A 720 33.81 4.37 29.94
N SER A 721 33.97 3.57 28.88
CA SER A 721 35.25 2.97 28.49
C SER A 721 36.05 3.77 27.45
N CYS A 722 35.47 4.74 26.73
CA CYS A 722 36.17 5.47 25.66
C CYS A 722 35.70 6.91 25.38
N GLY A 723 34.88 7.51 26.24
CA GLY A 723 34.44 8.91 26.15
C GLY A 723 33.49 9.26 24.99
N ARG A 724 33.37 8.44 23.95
CA ARG A 724 32.49 8.72 22.81
C ARG A 724 31.03 8.76 23.23
N GLN A 725 30.32 9.80 22.80
CA GLN A 725 28.85 9.81 22.80
C GLN A 725 28.33 8.79 21.79
N VAL A 726 27.48 7.88 22.25
CA VAL A 726 26.81 6.87 21.45
C VAL A 726 25.31 6.98 21.74
N ASN A 727 24.44 6.64 20.79
CA ASN A 727 23.02 6.49 21.12
C ASN A 727 22.85 5.39 22.19
N ALA A 728 22.14 5.68 23.27
CA ALA A 728 21.99 4.84 24.45
C ALA A 728 21.56 3.40 24.13
N HIS A 729 20.78 3.19 23.06
CA HIS A 729 20.37 1.85 22.65
C HIS A 729 21.55 1.00 22.14
N PHE A 730 22.50 1.64 21.46
CA PHE A 730 23.72 1.03 20.92
C PHE A 730 24.91 1.16 21.89
N LEU A 731 24.77 1.83 23.04
CA LEU A 731 25.85 1.98 24.02
C LEU A 731 26.41 0.62 24.45
N LYS A 732 25.52 -0.35 24.72
CA LYS A 732 25.91 -1.71 25.11
C LYS A 732 26.56 -2.46 23.94
N GLU A 733 25.98 -2.43 22.74
CA GLU A 733 26.59 -3.06 21.56
C GLU A 733 27.97 -2.45 21.26
N HIS A 734 28.10 -1.13 21.38
CA HIS A 734 29.38 -0.44 21.29
C HIS A 734 30.37 -0.95 22.35
N GLN A 735 30.03 -0.92 23.64
CA GLN A 735 30.86 -1.50 24.72
C GLN A 735 31.18 -3.00 24.51
N GLU A 736 30.35 -3.75 23.79
CA GLU A 736 30.52 -5.19 23.58
C GLU A 736 31.22 -5.60 22.27
N THR A 737 31.20 -4.78 21.21
CA THR A 737 31.77 -5.15 19.89
C THR A 737 32.48 -4.01 19.12
N LEU A 738 32.23 -2.73 19.44
CA LEU A 738 32.75 -1.57 18.66
C LEU A 738 33.65 -0.61 19.47
N CYS A 739 33.76 -0.80 20.78
CA CYS A 739 34.57 0.00 21.68
C CYS A 739 35.96 -0.60 21.82
N VAL A 740 36.94 -0.01 21.14
CA VAL A 740 38.33 -0.50 21.08
C VAL A 740 38.94 -0.70 22.47
N VAL A 741 38.72 0.23 23.40
CA VAL A 741 39.22 0.15 24.79
C VAL A 741 38.57 -1.02 25.56
N SER A 742 37.31 -1.35 25.26
CA SER A 742 36.63 -2.51 25.85
C SER A 742 37.09 -3.83 25.26
N ALA A 743 37.61 -3.83 24.03
CA ALA A 743 38.17 -5.02 23.38
C ALA A 743 39.52 -5.43 24.01
N VAL A 744 40.43 -4.48 24.23
CA VAL A 744 41.75 -4.75 24.88
C VAL A 744 41.55 -5.37 26.27
N LYS A 745 40.70 -4.76 27.11
CA LYS A 745 40.33 -5.29 28.45
C LYS A 745 39.66 -6.68 28.43
N ARG A 746 39.27 -7.19 27.26
CA ARG A 746 38.77 -8.57 27.08
C ARG A 746 39.85 -9.53 26.62
N GLU A 747 40.81 -9.11 25.81
CA GLU A 747 41.96 -9.95 25.45
C GLU A 747 42.86 -10.21 26.66
N ASP A 748 43.02 -9.24 27.56
CA ASP A 748 43.64 -9.43 28.88
C ASP A 748 42.92 -10.49 29.70
N LYS A 749 41.58 -10.38 29.82
CA LYS A 749 40.75 -11.36 30.57
C LYS A 749 40.75 -12.74 29.91
N ARG A 750 40.83 -12.83 28.59
CA ARG A 750 40.95 -14.10 27.86
C ARG A 750 42.32 -14.74 28.08
N SER A 751 43.38 -13.94 28.08
CA SER A 751 44.75 -14.37 28.38
C SER A 751 44.92 -14.82 29.83
N ALA A 752 44.26 -14.14 30.78
CA ALA A 752 44.18 -14.58 32.18
C ALA A 752 43.41 -15.91 32.32
N ALA A 753 42.31 -16.10 31.59
CA ALA A 753 41.54 -17.34 31.59
C ALA A 753 42.31 -18.52 30.96
N VAL A 754 43.13 -18.28 29.92
CA VAL A 754 44.03 -19.30 29.36
C VAL A 754 45.12 -19.67 30.38
N LYS A 755 45.80 -18.68 30.98
CA LYS A 755 46.81 -18.91 32.04
C LYS A 755 46.26 -19.58 33.30
N ALA A 756 44.96 -19.46 33.59
CA ALA A 756 44.30 -20.22 34.64
C ALA A 756 44.15 -21.70 34.25
N LYS A 757 43.80 -21.98 32.98
CA LYS A 757 43.57 -23.34 32.48
C LYS A 757 44.88 -24.13 32.26
N GLU A 758 45.93 -23.45 31.80
CA GLU A 758 47.30 -23.98 31.74
C GLU A 758 47.89 -24.31 33.13
N LYS A 759 47.19 -23.95 34.21
CA LYS A 759 47.56 -24.23 35.61
C LYS A 759 46.89 -25.49 36.19
N GLU A 760 45.88 -26.05 35.51
CA GLU A 760 45.20 -27.28 35.93
C GLU A 760 45.77 -28.56 35.27
N GLU A 761 46.41 -28.45 34.10
CA GLU A 761 47.02 -29.59 33.37
C GLU A 761 48.56 -29.51 33.33
N GLY A 762 49.18 -29.71 34.50
CA GLY A 762 50.62 -29.98 34.66
C GLY A 762 50.93 -31.49 34.78
N PRO A 763 52.06 -32.01 34.26
CA PRO A 763 52.19 -33.44 33.96
C PRO A 763 53.00 -34.27 35.00
N VAL A 764 52.86 -35.61 34.95
CA VAL A 764 53.95 -36.59 34.65
C VAL A 764 53.52 -38.06 34.90
N VAL A 765 53.56 -38.84 33.82
CA VAL A 765 53.97 -40.27 33.65
C VAL A 765 53.96 -41.24 34.86
N ALA A 766 53.30 -42.40 34.68
CA ALA A 766 53.80 -43.69 35.21
C ALA A 766 53.29 -44.94 34.45
N MET A 767 54.20 -45.58 33.68
CA MET A 767 54.26 -47.03 33.38
C MET A 767 53.10 -47.74 32.63
N ALA A 768 53.41 -48.95 32.14
CA ALA A 768 52.54 -49.79 31.31
C ALA A 768 52.81 -51.29 31.54
N VAL A 769 52.08 -52.13 30.79
CA VAL A 769 52.26 -53.59 30.59
C VAL A 769 51.60 -54.53 31.63
N LYS A 770 51.05 -55.64 31.09
CA LYS A 770 50.35 -56.79 31.70
C LYS A 770 48.82 -56.62 31.88
N ASP A 771 47.97 -57.56 31.46
CA ASP A 771 48.27 -58.86 30.81
C ASP A 771 47.23 -59.33 29.76
N VAL A 772 47.56 -60.41 29.04
CA VAL A 772 46.89 -60.92 27.84
C VAL A 772 45.72 -61.87 28.16
N GLY A 773 44.59 -61.77 27.43
CA GLY A 773 43.43 -62.66 27.67
C GLY A 773 42.34 -62.74 26.58
N LYS A 774 42.62 -63.48 25.48
CA LYS A 774 41.70 -64.29 24.61
C LYS A 774 40.20 -63.85 24.46
N ARG A 775 39.74 -63.52 23.24
CA ARG A 775 39.07 -64.44 22.25
C ARG A 775 37.82 -65.16 22.82
N LEU A 776 36.57 -64.84 22.42
CA LEU A 776 35.84 -65.11 21.15
C LEU A 776 34.84 -66.28 21.28
N ALA A 777 33.57 -66.01 20.93
CA ALA A 777 32.51 -66.91 20.42
C ALA A 777 32.14 -68.26 21.11
N SER A 778 30.84 -68.45 21.38
CA SER A 778 30.06 -69.65 21.00
C SER A 778 28.54 -69.46 21.24
N GLU A 779 27.71 -70.40 20.78
CA GLU A 779 26.23 -70.35 20.80
C GLU A 779 25.59 -71.42 21.73
N ALA A 780 24.43 -71.09 22.32
CA ALA A 780 23.19 -71.86 22.55
C ALA A 780 23.10 -73.30 23.20
N LEU A 781 21.89 -73.56 23.75
CA LEU A 781 21.16 -74.82 24.03
C LEU A 781 21.31 -75.60 25.37
N SER A 782 20.26 -76.40 25.70
CA SER A 782 19.94 -77.24 26.88
C SER A 782 19.53 -76.49 28.17
N GLU A 783 18.40 -76.70 28.90
CA GLU A 783 17.39 -77.80 29.09
C GLU A 783 17.88 -78.95 30.01
N GLU A 784 17.20 -79.47 31.06
CA GLU A 784 15.87 -79.32 31.74
C GLU A 784 16.03 -79.72 33.26
N GLY A 785 15.07 -79.75 34.22
CA GLY A 785 13.62 -79.48 34.29
C GLY A 785 12.98 -79.96 35.64
N ASP A 786 11.69 -79.63 35.91
CA ASP A 786 10.78 -80.12 37.01
C ASP A 786 11.13 -79.77 38.51
N ASN A 787 10.24 -79.71 39.55
CA ASN A 787 8.78 -79.83 39.72
C ASN A 787 8.27 -79.00 40.95
N GLY A 788 6.98 -78.63 41.01
CA GLY A 788 6.20 -78.56 42.27
C GLY A 788 5.77 -77.19 42.89
N GLY A 789 4.45 -77.00 43.10
CA GLY A 789 3.91 -76.10 44.16
C GLY A 789 3.06 -74.87 43.75
N ARG A 790 1.82 -74.75 44.27
CA ARG A 790 0.90 -73.58 44.18
C ARG A 790 1.15 -72.56 45.32
N PRO A 791 0.61 -71.32 45.31
CA PRO A 791 -0.46 -70.77 44.46
C PRO A 791 -0.11 -69.50 43.64
N SER A 792 -1.07 -69.04 42.83
CA SER A 792 -0.90 -68.02 41.78
C SER A 792 -0.71 -66.58 42.28
N LYS A 793 0.41 -65.96 41.89
CA LYS A 793 0.61 -64.50 41.95
C LYS A 793 0.01 -63.84 40.69
N VAL A 794 -1.09 -63.09 40.85
CA VAL A 794 -1.62 -62.21 39.79
C VAL A 794 -0.52 -61.22 39.37
N SER A 795 -0.35 -61.01 38.06
CA SER A 795 0.80 -60.22 37.59
C SER A 795 0.67 -58.74 37.96
N LYS A 796 1.80 -58.09 38.30
CA LYS A 796 1.87 -56.66 38.62
C LYS A 796 1.34 -55.74 37.50
N ARG A 797 1.29 -56.26 36.27
CA ARG A 797 0.75 -55.60 35.07
C ARG A 797 -0.80 -55.58 35.03
N GLU A 798 -1.44 -56.52 35.71
CA GLU A 798 -2.89 -56.69 35.73
C GLU A 798 -3.55 -55.84 36.83
N GLN A 799 -2.94 -55.75 38.02
CA GLN A 799 -3.30 -54.76 39.03
C GLN A 799 -3.25 -53.33 38.47
N LEU A 800 -2.17 -52.98 37.78
CA LEU A 800 -1.96 -51.64 37.21
C LEU A 800 -2.93 -51.34 36.04
N ARG A 801 -3.50 -52.37 35.42
CA ARG A 801 -4.62 -52.24 34.46
C ARG A 801 -5.94 -51.98 35.19
N LEU A 802 -6.26 -52.74 36.23
CA LEU A 802 -7.48 -52.58 37.02
C LEU A 802 -7.55 -51.21 37.70
N GLU A 803 -6.45 -50.70 38.26
CA GLU A 803 -6.37 -49.34 38.80
C GLU A 803 -6.64 -48.26 37.73
N LYS A 804 -6.17 -48.49 36.49
CA LYS A 804 -6.39 -47.56 35.37
C LYS A 804 -7.85 -47.59 34.90
N GLU A 805 -8.47 -48.77 34.84
CA GLU A 805 -9.88 -48.93 34.51
C GLU A 805 -10.79 -48.31 35.60
N GLN A 806 -10.46 -48.46 36.88
CA GLN A 806 -11.13 -47.73 37.98
C GLN A 806 -10.99 -46.21 37.85
N ARG A 807 -9.78 -45.69 37.61
CA ARG A 807 -9.54 -44.24 37.47
C ARG A 807 -10.21 -43.61 36.25
N GLU A 808 -10.40 -44.35 35.15
CA GLU A 808 -11.22 -43.87 34.02
C GLU A 808 -12.72 -43.93 34.34
N LYS A 809 -13.18 -44.95 35.07
CA LYS A 809 -14.59 -45.03 35.53
C LYS A 809 -14.95 -43.88 36.47
N GLU A 810 -14.12 -43.59 37.47
CA GLU A 810 -14.31 -42.41 38.34
C GLU A 810 -14.34 -41.07 37.56
N LYS A 811 -13.55 -40.94 36.48
CA LYS A 811 -13.58 -39.75 35.61
C LYS A 811 -14.88 -39.70 34.78
N ALA A 812 -15.39 -40.84 34.33
CA ALA A 812 -16.66 -40.91 33.61
C ALA A 812 -17.82 -40.51 34.52
N ASP A 813 -17.92 -41.10 35.71
CA ASP A 813 -18.97 -40.80 36.69
C ASP A 813 -18.92 -39.33 37.13
N ARG A 814 -17.72 -38.79 37.38
CA ARG A 814 -17.52 -37.38 37.75
C ARG A 814 -17.81 -36.40 36.60
N ARG A 815 -17.65 -36.82 35.33
CA ARG A 815 -18.10 -36.06 34.15
C ARG A 815 -19.62 -36.07 34.02
N GLU A 816 -20.26 -37.20 34.29
CA GLU A 816 -21.72 -37.34 34.19
C GLU A 816 -22.44 -36.57 35.31
N GLN A 817 -21.93 -36.61 36.55
CA GLN A 817 -22.40 -35.74 37.64
C GLN A 817 -22.31 -34.24 37.25
N LEU A 818 -21.23 -33.83 36.58
CA LEU A 818 -21.07 -32.46 36.05
C LEU A 818 -21.99 -32.15 34.86
N ARG A 819 -22.49 -33.15 34.12
CA ARG A 819 -23.52 -32.99 33.08
C ARG A 819 -24.89 -32.81 33.70
N VAL A 820 -25.26 -33.69 34.63
CA VAL A 820 -26.54 -33.65 35.36
C VAL A 820 -26.69 -32.33 36.13
N GLU A 821 -25.66 -31.88 36.86
CA GLU A 821 -25.72 -30.60 37.58
C GLU A 821 -25.78 -29.38 36.63
N LYS A 822 -25.21 -29.47 35.41
CA LYS A 822 -25.39 -28.45 34.37
C LYS A 822 -26.82 -28.42 33.83
N GLU A 823 -27.44 -29.58 33.63
CA GLU A 823 -28.81 -29.69 33.12
C GLU A 823 -29.84 -29.27 34.19
N ARG A 824 -29.60 -29.61 35.46
CA ARG A 824 -30.37 -29.11 36.62
C ARG A 824 -30.33 -27.58 36.68
N ARG A 825 -29.13 -26.98 36.66
CA ARG A 825 -28.91 -25.52 36.59
C ARG A 825 -29.42 -24.86 35.30
N LYS A 826 -29.70 -25.63 34.25
CA LYS A 826 -30.37 -25.12 33.05
C LYS A 826 -31.88 -25.08 33.27
N ARG A 827 -32.50 -26.17 33.74
CA ARG A 827 -33.94 -26.22 34.06
C ARG A 827 -34.36 -25.15 35.07
N GLU A 828 -33.67 -25.04 36.21
CA GLU A 828 -33.90 -23.99 37.22
C GLU A 828 -33.91 -22.56 36.62
N LYS A 829 -33.11 -22.35 35.57
CA LYS A 829 -32.90 -21.05 34.94
C LYS A 829 -33.90 -20.77 33.82
N ASP A 830 -34.33 -21.80 33.10
CA ASP A 830 -35.37 -21.71 32.07
C ASP A 830 -36.76 -21.61 32.75
N GLU A 831 -37.04 -22.37 33.82
CA GLU A 831 -38.23 -22.18 34.68
C GLU A 831 -38.30 -20.78 35.29
N LYS A 832 -37.18 -20.27 35.83
CA LYS A 832 -37.12 -18.90 36.34
C LYS A 832 -37.45 -17.87 35.25
N LYS A 833 -36.93 -18.08 34.04
CA LYS A 833 -37.16 -17.21 32.89
C LYS A 833 -38.62 -17.26 32.41
N GLU A 834 -39.28 -18.41 32.53
CA GLU A 834 -40.70 -18.60 32.23
C GLU A 834 -41.60 -17.90 33.27
N ARG A 835 -41.28 -18.02 34.57
CA ARG A 835 -41.93 -17.24 35.64
C ARG A 835 -41.73 -15.73 35.48
N GLU A 836 -40.55 -15.29 35.06
CA GLU A 836 -40.27 -13.88 34.72
C GLU A 836 -41.06 -13.40 33.49
N LEU A 837 -41.33 -14.27 32.51
CA LEU A 837 -42.09 -13.94 31.31
C LEU A 837 -43.60 -13.82 31.58
N ALA A 838 -44.13 -14.63 32.50
CA ALA A 838 -45.55 -14.66 32.87
C ALA A 838 -46.03 -13.38 33.61
N GLN A 839 -45.13 -12.58 34.18
CA GLN A 839 -45.49 -11.43 35.02
C GLN A 839 -45.56 -10.07 34.29
N THR A 840 -45.21 -9.98 33.01
CA THR A 840 -45.22 -8.71 32.26
C THR A 840 -46.38 -8.56 31.26
N ARG A 841 -47.60 -8.52 31.79
CA ARG A 841 -48.76 -7.86 31.15
C ARG A 841 -49.32 -6.81 32.12
N THR A 842 -48.84 -5.58 32.01
CA THR A 842 -49.21 -4.45 32.88
C THR A 842 -49.47 -3.20 32.04
N ALA A 843 -50.39 -2.35 32.50
CA ALA A 843 -50.75 -1.11 31.81
C ALA A 843 -49.57 -0.11 31.76
N LEU A 844 -49.65 0.86 30.84
CA LEU A 844 -48.64 1.90 30.68
C LEU A 844 -48.57 2.81 31.92
N ASP A 845 -47.45 2.74 32.63
CA ASP A 845 -47.11 3.61 33.75
C ASP A 845 -46.44 4.88 33.22
N LEU A 846 -47.23 5.92 32.99
CA LEU A 846 -46.74 7.20 32.45
C LEU A 846 -45.62 7.80 33.31
N ASP A 847 -45.63 7.63 34.63
CA ASP A 847 -44.60 8.20 35.50
C ASP A 847 -43.25 7.48 35.42
N LYS A 848 -43.21 6.25 34.89
CA LYS A 848 -41.98 5.47 34.66
C LYS A 848 -41.63 5.34 33.17
N GLN A 849 -42.56 5.62 32.26
CA GLN A 849 -42.44 5.37 30.82
C GLN A 849 -42.65 6.64 29.97
N CYS A 850 -42.26 6.56 28.70
CA CYS A 850 -42.11 7.72 27.80
C CYS A 850 -43.47 8.33 27.43
N GLY A 851 -44.48 7.51 27.15
CA GLY A 851 -45.88 7.89 26.99
C GLY A 851 -46.24 8.68 25.72
N VAL A 852 -45.25 9.14 24.95
CA VAL A 852 -45.45 9.82 23.66
C VAL A 852 -46.18 8.89 22.69
N LEU A 853 -47.30 9.37 22.14
CA LEU A 853 -48.02 8.78 21.00
C LEU A 853 -47.31 9.10 19.68
N SER A 854 -47.45 8.24 18.66
CA SER A 854 -47.00 8.59 17.31
C SER A 854 -48.05 9.48 16.63
N THR A 855 -47.68 10.14 15.52
CA THR A 855 -48.58 11.00 14.74
C THR A 855 -49.51 10.21 13.79
N GLU A 856 -49.42 8.88 13.79
CA GLU A 856 -50.26 7.99 12.98
C GLU A 856 -51.56 7.64 13.73
N PRO A 857 -52.75 7.73 13.11
CA PRO A 857 -54.03 7.36 13.73
C PRO A 857 -54.03 5.91 14.25
N GLY A 858 -54.49 5.72 15.50
CA GLY A 858 -54.54 4.40 16.15
C GLY A 858 -53.22 3.89 16.73
N SER A 859 -52.12 4.63 16.61
CA SER A 859 -50.81 4.23 17.14
C SER A 859 -50.74 4.18 18.68
N GLN A 860 -50.00 3.20 19.22
CA GLN A 860 -49.92 2.95 20.67
C GLN A 860 -48.84 3.80 21.37
N PRO A 861 -49.08 4.28 22.60
CA PRO A 861 -48.16 5.16 23.34
C PRO A 861 -46.86 4.45 23.78
N CYS A 862 -45.76 5.20 23.82
CA CYS A 862 -44.42 4.63 23.97
C CYS A 862 -44.12 4.08 25.38
N THR A 863 -44.03 2.75 25.50
CA THR A 863 -43.72 1.99 26.73
C THR A 863 -42.24 1.99 27.15
N ARG A 864 -41.34 2.66 26.43
CA ARG A 864 -39.91 2.76 26.81
C ARG A 864 -39.73 3.65 28.04
N SER A 865 -38.65 3.51 28.83
CA SER A 865 -38.36 4.36 30.01
C SER A 865 -38.36 5.87 29.69
N LEU A 866 -38.56 6.73 30.69
CA LEU A 866 -38.40 8.19 30.61
C LEU A 866 -37.14 8.61 29.82
N THR A 867 -36.02 7.90 30.02
CA THR A 867 -34.72 8.17 29.36
C THR A 867 -34.66 7.78 27.87
N CYS A 868 -35.79 7.43 27.23
CA CYS A 868 -35.85 7.01 25.84
C CYS A 868 -35.28 8.07 24.88
N LYS A 869 -34.31 7.70 24.03
CA LYS A 869 -33.71 8.62 23.05
C LYS A 869 -34.55 8.81 21.77
N THR A 870 -35.62 8.03 21.56
CA THR A 870 -36.39 8.02 20.31
C THR A 870 -37.27 9.26 20.10
N HIS A 871 -37.66 9.97 21.17
CA HIS A 871 -38.54 11.15 21.09
C HIS A 871 -37.87 12.38 21.70
N SER A 872 -38.17 13.57 21.16
CA SER A 872 -37.58 14.83 21.63
C SER A 872 -37.97 15.15 23.08
N MET A 873 -37.19 15.99 23.77
CA MET A 873 -37.52 16.41 25.13
C MET A 873 -38.82 17.22 25.18
N ALA A 874 -39.12 18.02 24.15
CA ALA A 874 -40.39 18.72 24.02
C ALA A 874 -41.58 17.75 23.96
N MET A 875 -41.51 16.72 23.10
CA MET A 875 -42.55 15.69 22.97
C MET A 875 -42.79 14.95 24.30
N LYS A 876 -41.73 14.58 25.03
CA LYS A 876 -41.88 13.91 26.34
C LYS A 876 -42.52 14.80 27.41
N ARG A 877 -42.12 16.07 27.46
CA ARG A 877 -42.69 17.07 28.38
C ARG A 877 -44.17 17.38 28.06
N GLY A 878 -44.58 17.25 26.80
CA GLY A 878 -45.97 17.41 26.37
C GLY A 878 -46.93 16.25 26.70
N VAL A 879 -46.43 15.13 27.23
CA VAL A 879 -47.27 13.97 27.59
C VAL A 879 -48.09 14.29 28.85
N ARG A 880 -49.40 14.49 28.66
CA ARG A 880 -50.40 14.72 29.73
C ARG A 880 -50.68 13.43 30.51
N GLY A 881 -51.23 13.56 31.72
CA GLY A 881 -51.59 12.41 32.59
C GLY A 881 -50.47 11.87 33.49
N ARG A 882 -49.38 12.62 33.66
CA ARG A 882 -48.29 12.33 34.61
C ARG A 882 -48.63 12.91 36.00
N SER A 883 -48.21 12.27 37.09
CA SER A 883 -48.44 12.83 38.45
C SER A 883 -47.56 14.04 38.77
N LYS A 884 -46.43 14.18 38.06
CA LYS A 884 -45.48 15.29 38.19
C LYS A 884 -44.90 15.67 36.83
N LEU A 885 -44.32 16.87 36.73
CA LEU A 885 -43.59 17.32 35.54
C LEU A 885 -42.50 16.31 35.15
N PHE A 886 -42.37 16.07 33.84
CA PHE A 886 -41.49 15.03 33.28
C PHE A 886 -40.04 15.11 33.80
N ASP A 887 -39.48 16.32 33.93
CA ASP A 887 -38.10 16.50 34.38
C ASP A 887 -37.91 16.14 35.85
N ALA A 888 -38.92 16.36 36.71
CA ALA A 888 -38.89 15.97 38.12
C ALA A 888 -38.96 14.44 38.29
N LEU A 889 -39.79 13.77 37.48
CA LEU A 889 -39.85 12.31 37.40
C LEU A 889 -38.51 11.73 36.91
N LEU A 890 -37.91 12.36 35.89
CA LEU A 890 -36.61 11.97 35.34
C LEU A 890 -35.49 12.12 36.38
N GLN A 891 -35.45 13.22 37.14
CA GLN A 891 -34.47 13.40 38.21
C GLN A 891 -34.66 12.38 39.34
N ALA A 892 -35.89 12.11 39.78
CA ALA A 892 -36.18 11.08 40.79
C ALA A 892 -35.76 9.67 40.31
N HIS A 893 -36.00 9.35 39.04
CA HIS A 893 -35.57 8.10 38.41
C HIS A 893 -34.03 7.97 38.38
N LEU A 894 -33.33 9.05 38.03
CA LEU A 894 -31.86 9.10 38.02
C LEU A 894 -31.25 9.05 39.43
N ALA A 895 -31.86 9.70 40.43
CA ALA A 895 -31.40 9.62 41.82
C ALA A 895 -31.52 8.19 42.38
N LYS A 896 -32.64 7.51 42.10
CA LYS A 896 -32.86 6.11 42.50
C LYS A 896 -31.92 5.12 41.79
N SER A 897 -31.44 5.44 40.59
CA SER A 897 -30.42 4.62 39.90
C SER A 897 -29.01 4.81 40.49
N ARG A 898 -28.67 6.02 40.98
CA ARG A 898 -27.37 6.32 41.60
C ARG A 898 -27.20 5.63 42.97
N SER A 899 -28.21 5.67 43.84
CA SER A 899 -28.19 5.00 45.14
C SER A 899 -28.06 3.47 45.02
N ALA A 900 -28.77 2.87 44.05
CA ALA A 900 -28.64 1.44 43.72
C ALA A 900 -27.23 1.05 43.19
N ALA A 901 -26.46 2.00 42.65
CA ALA A 901 -25.08 1.77 42.24
C ALA A 901 -24.11 1.86 43.44
N ALA A 902 -24.32 2.79 44.37
CA ALA A 902 -23.49 2.95 45.58
C ALA A 902 -23.50 1.68 46.44
N ALA A 903 -24.68 1.11 46.69
CA ALA A 903 -24.83 -0.13 47.48
C ALA A 903 -24.05 -1.33 46.90
N LYS A 904 -23.85 -1.39 45.57
CA LYS A 904 -23.08 -2.46 44.93
C LYS A 904 -21.57 -2.34 45.08
N ASN A 905 -21.05 -1.13 45.27
CA ASN A 905 -19.61 -0.90 45.46
C ASN A 905 -19.16 -1.26 46.88
N ALA A 906 -20.00 -1.05 47.89
CA ALA A 906 -19.72 -1.48 49.27
C ALA A 906 -19.49 -3.01 49.33
N ALA A 907 -20.39 -3.78 48.72
CA ALA A 907 -20.31 -5.24 48.70
C ALA A 907 -19.10 -5.82 47.94
N SER A 908 -18.46 -5.07 47.03
CA SER A 908 -17.25 -5.55 46.35
C SER A 908 -15.96 -5.36 47.16
N ASN A 909 -15.93 -4.40 48.10
CA ASN A 909 -14.72 -4.11 48.87
C ASN A 909 -14.49 -5.15 49.97
N ASP A 910 -15.56 -5.61 50.64
CA ASP A 910 -15.50 -6.65 51.67
C ASP A 910 -15.04 -8.02 51.13
N ALA A 911 -15.29 -8.28 49.85
CA ALA A 911 -14.77 -9.47 49.15
C ALA A 911 -13.26 -9.38 48.85
N ALA A 912 -12.69 -8.18 48.71
CA ALA A 912 -11.26 -7.99 48.43
C ALA A 912 -10.39 -8.26 49.67
N ALA A 913 -10.81 -7.75 50.83
CA ALA A 913 -10.09 -7.91 52.11
C ALA A 913 -9.91 -9.38 52.54
N LYS A 914 -10.80 -10.28 52.10
CA LYS A 914 -10.73 -11.72 52.39
C LYS A 914 -9.76 -12.48 51.47
N SER A 915 -9.19 -11.84 50.44
CA SER A 915 -8.26 -12.47 49.50
C SER A 915 -6.77 -12.25 49.85
N SER A 916 -6.42 -11.15 50.51
CA SER A 916 -5.04 -10.79 50.88
C SER A 916 -4.42 -11.76 51.89
N ASN A 917 -5.17 -12.14 52.92
CA ASN A 917 -4.68 -13.06 53.96
C ASN A 917 -4.36 -14.46 53.41
N ALA A 918 -5.01 -14.88 52.32
CA ALA A 918 -4.75 -16.18 51.69
C ALA A 918 -3.45 -16.21 50.85
N ALA A 919 -2.85 -15.04 50.55
CA ALA A 919 -1.56 -14.94 49.87
C ALA A 919 -0.38 -14.94 50.86
N ALA A 920 -0.49 -14.17 51.95
CA ALA A 920 0.57 -14.04 52.96
C ALA A 920 1.01 -15.41 53.55
N VAL A 921 0.04 -16.27 53.86
CA VAL A 921 0.28 -17.62 54.43
C VAL A 921 1.07 -18.54 53.48
N ARG A 922 1.04 -18.29 52.16
CA ARG A 922 1.74 -19.15 51.18
C ARG A 922 3.21 -18.79 50.95
N ASN A 923 3.58 -17.51 51.08
CA ASN A 923 4.98 -17.10 50.94
C ASN A 923 5.83 -17.50 52.15
N ALA A 924 5.23 -17.56 53.36
CA ALA A 924 5.95 -17.94 54.58
C ALA A 924 6.48 -19.39 54.59
N THR A 925 5.86 -20.30 53.82
CA THR A 925 6.23 -21.73 53.82
C THR A 925 7.38 -22.06 52.85
N ALA A 926 7.74 -21.16 51.93
CA ALA A 926 8.69 -21.42 50.85
C ALA A 926 10.14 -20.99 51.14
N ILE A 927 10.40 -20.37 52.30
CA ILE A 927 11.69 -19.74 52.67
C ILE A 927 12.42 -20.51 53.79
N ALA A 928 11.81 -21.55 54.35
CA ALA A 928 12.23 -22.17 55.61
C ALA A 928 13.16 -23.41 55.50
N LEU A 929 13.78 -23.69 54.34
CA LEU A 929 14.53 -24.94 54.09
C LEU A 929 15.83 -24.74 53.26
N GLY A 930 16.90 -24.29 53.95
CA GLY A 930 18.29 -24.20 53.41
C GLY A 930 18.55 -22.98 52.51
N GLY A 931 19.72 -22.32 52.53
CA GLY A 931 21.01 -22.64 53.15
C GLY A 931 22.07 -22.85 52.06
N GLU A 932 23.26 -22.24 52.08
CA GLU A 932 23.98 -21.49 53.13
C GLU A 932 24.44 -20.09 52.64
N ALA A 933 25.29 -19.39 53.41
CA ALA A 933 25.63 -17.97 53.20
C ALA A 933 27.14 -17.68 53.32
N GLY A 934 27.58 -16.54 52.78
CA GLY A 934 28.95 -16.03 52.93
C GLY A 934 29.32 -14.94 51.89
N ALA A 935 29.92 -13.80 52.23
CA ALA A 935 29.55 -12.75 53.21
C ALA A 935 30.58 -11.61 53.10
N LEU A 936 30.12 -10.34 53.20
CA LEU A 936 30.96 -9.12 53.27
C LEU A 936 31.77 -8.81 51.97
N ASP A 937 32.26 -7.58 51.71
CA ASP A 937 32.22 -6.32 52.49
C ASP A 937 32.02 -5.07 51.58
N GLU A 938 31.91 -3.88 52.19
CA GLU A 938 31.74 -2.57 51.51
C GLU A 938 33.08 -1.85 51.18
N SER A 939 33.03 -0.52 50.92
CA SER A 939 34.13 0.44 50.65
C SER A 939 34.73 0.43 49.22
N PHE A 940 35.24 1.55 48.64
CA PHE A 940 35.36 2.95 49.12
C PHE A 940 35.25 3.99 47.95
N PHE A 941 35.61 5.26 48.21
CA PHE A 941 35.37 6.47 47.38
C PHE A 941 36.59 6.95 46.54
N GLU A 942 36.37 8.01 45.73
CA GLU A 942 37.33 9.02 45.20
C GLU A 942 38.43 8.57 44.19
N GLU A 943 39.11 9.44 43.41
CA GLU A 943 38.76 10.67 42.64
C GLU A 943 39.94 10.99 41.66
N GLU A 944 39.90 12.10 40.89
CA GLU A 944 41.06 12.74 40.17
C GLU A 944 41.76 11.98 38.99
N SER A 945 42.48 12.59 38.04
CA SER A 945 42.59 13.99 37.54
C SER A 945 43.21 14.04 36.11
N ASP A 946 43.37 15.23 35.53
CA ASP A 946 43.80 15.52 34.15
C ASP A 946 45.24 15.10 33.72
N ALA A 947 45.44 14.99 32.40
CA ALA A 947 46.71 15.23 31.69
C ALA A 947 46.44 15.70 30.23
N ASP A 948 47.37 16.46 29.63
CA ASP A 948 47.14 17.31 28.44
C ASP A 948 48.07 16.96 27.25
N ARG A 949 47.62 17.27 26.01
CA ARG A 949 48.34 17.17 24.70
C ARG A 949 48.70 15.75 24.20
N ASP A 950 48.87 15.50 22.89
CA ASP A 950 49.42 16.37 21.84
C ASP A 950 48.75 16.21 20.44
N SER A 951 49.07 17.13 19.52
CA SER A 951 48.51 17.21 18.14
C SER A 951 49.31 16.41 17.08
N ASP A 952 48.87 16.50 15.82
CA ASP A 952 49.52 15.98 14.60
C ASP A 952 49.60 14.45 14.39
N ALA A 953 48.96 13.64 15.25
CA ALA A 953 48.77 12.20 15.00
C ALA A 953 47.46 11.83 14.29
N GLU A 954 46.42 12.68 14.32
CA GLU A 954 45.09 12.32 13.83
C GLU A 954 44.92 12.39 12.29
N ALA A 955 45.78 13.14 11.58
CA ALA A 955 45.61 13.39 10.15
C ALA A 955 45.77 12.14 9.27
N GLU A 956 46.78 11.29 9.51
CA GLU A 956 47.02 10.09 8.69
C GLU A 956 46.15 8.88 9.07
N LEU A 957 45.71 8.80 10.33
CA LEU A 957 44.80 7.73 10.79
C LEU A 957 43.40 7.85 10.17
N VAL A 958 42.94 9.06 9.88
CA VAL A 958 41.67 9.29 9.14
C VAL A 958 41.77 8.79 7.70
N ILE A 959 42.88 9.02 7.00
CA ILE A 959 43.05 8.64 5.58
C ILE A 959 43.19 7.12 5.40
N SER A 960 43.83 6.43 6.36
CA SER A 960 43.94 4.96 6.32
C SER A 960 42.64 4.25 6.70
N GLY A 961 41.88 4.76 7.68
CA GLY A 961 40.62 4.16 8.14
C GLY A 961 39.52 4.07 7.07
N ILE A 962 39.46 5.04 6.14
CA ILE A 962 38.43 5.12 5.09
C ILE A 962 38.53 3.96 4.07
N ARG A 963 39.69 3.30 3.93
CA ARG A 963 39.90 2.24 2.92
C ARG A 963 39.34 0.84 3.25
N CYS A 964 38.81 0.60 4.45
CA CYS A 964 38.35 -0.74 4.87
C CYS A 964 36.84 -0.89 5.17
N SER A 965 36.02 0.15 5.08
CA SER A 965 34.58 0.09 5.42
C SER A 965 33.68 -0.50 4.31
N ARG A 966 34.00 -1.68 3.76
CA ARG A 966 33.13 -2.42 2.81
C ARG A 966 32.06 -3.24 3.54
N GLY A 967 31.09 -2.56 4.15
CA GLY A 967 29.88 -3.18 4.68
C GLY A 967 28.99 -3.76 3.56
N LYS A 968 28.58 -5.03 3.68
CA LYS A 968 27.58 -5.63 2.77
C LYS A 968 26.17 -5.16 3.17
N PRO A 969 25.26 -4.88 2.22
CA PRO A 969 23.89 -4.49 2.55
C PRO A 969 23.15 -5.63 3.28
N MET A 970 22.45 -5.29 4.36
CA MET A 970 21.69 -6.26 5.16
C MET A 970 20.33 -6.54 4.54
N ALA A 971 20.03 -7.81 4.26
CA ALA A 971 18.72 -8.23 3.78
C ALA A 971 17.63 -8.03 4.85
N VAL A 972 16.72 -7.09 4.62
CA VAL A 972 15.61 -6.79 5.53
C VAL A 972 14.55 -7.89 5.43
N ARG A 973 14.42 -8.74 6.47
CA ARG A 973 13.42 -9.82 6.54
C ARG A 973 12.01 -9.29 6.90
N PRO A 974 11.00 -9.38 6.02
CA PRO A 974 9.66 -8.89 6.31
C PRO A 974 8.73 -10.02 6.83
N THR A 975 8.34 -10.00 8.11
CA THR A 975 7.38 -11.00 8.64
C THR A 975 6.24 -10.41 9.50
N LEU A 976 5.00 -10.76 9.12
CA LEU A 976 3.82 -10.94 10.00
C LEU A 976 3.31 -9.74 10.85
N LEU A 977 3.19 -8.53 10.28
CA LEU A 977 2.68 -7.34 10.98
C LEU A 977 1.18 -6.90 10.86
N PRO A 978 0.35 -7.27 9.86
CA PRO A 978 -0.90 -6.54 9.55
C PRO A 978 -1.87 -6.27 10.72
N ARG A 979 -2.25 -7.29 11.50
CA ARG A 979 -3.25 -7.14 12.58
C ARG A 979 -2.72 -6.48 13.85
N ARG A 980 -1.40 -6.42 14.06
CA ARG A 980 -0.79 -5.74 15.23
C ARG A 980 -0.38 -4.30 14.89
N ARG A 981 0.13 -4.05 13.66
CA ARG A 981 0.36 -2.68 13.14
C ARG A 981 -0.90 -1.81 13.23
N HIS A 982 -2.08 -2.37 12.96
CA HIS A 982 -3.35 -1.64 13.07
C HIS A 982 -3.81 -1.32 14.52
N HIS A 983 -3.25 -2.00 15.54
CA HIS A 983 -3.39 -1.59 16.95
C HIS A 983 -2.30 -0.57 17.35
N TYR A 984 -1.07 -0.76 16.87
CA TYR A 984 0.04 0.18 17.08
C TYR A 984 -0.28 1.57 16.55
N LEU A 985 -0.81 1.67 15.32
CA LEU A 985 -1.28 2.92 14.73
C LEU A 985 -2.33 3.59 15.62
N ARG A 986 -3.37 2.88 16.09
CA ARG A 986 -4.33 3.45 17.04
C ARG A 986 -3.71 3.95 18.36
N VAL A 987 -2.65 3.32 18.85
CA VAL A 987 -1.94 3.79 20.06
C VAL A 987 -1.08 5.01 19.75
N ARG A 988 -0.45 5.07 18.57
CA ARG A 988 0.25 6.26 18.06
C ARG A 988 -0.72 7.45 17.86
N ASP A 989 -1.88 7.20 17.27
CA ASP A 989 -2.87 8.24 16.98
C ASP A 989 -3.47 8.79 18.30
N LEU A 990 -3.70 7.93 19.30
CA LEU A 990 -4.05 8.35 20.66
C LEU A 990 -2.90 9.08 21.38
N PHE A 991 -1.64 8.73 21.11
CA PHE A 991 -0.47 9.52 21.56
C PHE A 991 -0.49 10.92 20.93
N TYR A 992 -0.78 11.01 19.64
CA TYR A 992 -0.80 12.25 18.88
C TYR A 992 -1.92 13.19 19.35
N ASP A 993 -3.14 12.67 19.55
CA ASP A 993 -4.25 13.45 20.11
C ASP A 993 -4.06 13.81 21.59
N ALA A 994 -3.27 13.03 22.35
CA ALA A 994 -2.91 13.36 23.74
C ALA A 994 -1.70 14.31 23.87
N LEU A 995 -0.93 14.50 22.79
CA LEU A 995 0.18 15.46 22.70
C LEU A 995 -0.23 16.80 22.09
N LYS A 996 -1.43 16.91 21.49
CA LYS A 996 -2.03 18.20 21.17
C LYS A 996 -2.27 18.99 22.46
N PRO A 997 -1.78 20.23 22.58
CA PRO A 997 -2.27 21.16 23.59
C PRO A 997 -3.79 21.32 23.44
N SER A 998 -4.51 21.45 24.54
CA SER A 998 -5.97 21.61 24.52
C SER A 998 -6.36 23.05 24.14
N MET A 999 -6.02 23.47 22.92
CA MET A 999 -6.39 24.76 22.35
C MET A 999 -7.90 24.81 22.10
N GLY A 1000 -8.61 25.53 22.97
CA GLY A 1000 -9.97 25.98 22.73
C GLY A 1000 -9.94 27.50 22.51
N GLY A 1001 -10.06 27.93 21.25
CA GLY A 1001 -9.91 29.32 20.84
C GLY A 1001 -8.51 29.64 20.30
N ASP A 1002 -8.50 30.35 19.17
CA ASP A 1002 -7.49 31.28 18.67
C ASP A 1002 -6.00 30.89 18.85
N ALA A 1003 -5.50 30.07 17.91
CA ALA A 1003 -4.08 29.73 17.78
C ALA A 1003 -3.70 29.29 16.35
N THR A 1004 -3.95 30.12 15.33
CA THR A 1004 -3.40 29.90 13.96
C THR A 1004 -2.01 30.49 13.76
N ASP A 1005 -1.65 31.51 14.54
CA ASP A 1005 -0.54 32.41 14.22
C ASP A 1005 0.79 31.99 14.87
N ALA A 1006 0.80 30.86 15.58
CA ALA A 1006 1.95 30.30 16.30
C ALA A 1006 2.70 29.20 15.51
N LEU A 1007 2.54 29.16 14.18
CA LEU A 1007 3.22 28.22 13.28
C LEU A 1007 3.95 28.92 12.12
N ALA A 1008 4.16 30.24 12.23
CA ALA A 1008 4.72 31.11 11.19
C ALA A 1008 5.94 31.93 11.68
N SER A 1009 6.68 31.39 12.65
CA SER A 1009 7.91 31.96 13.22
C SER A 1009 8.92 30.86 13.56
#